data_AF-A0A397ZGW3-F1
#
_entry.id   AF-A0A397ZGW3-F1
#
_cell.length_a   1.000
_cell.length_b   1.000
_cell.length_c   1.000
_cell.angle_alpha   90.00
_cell.angle_beta   90.00
_cell.angle_gamma   90.00
#
_symmetry.space_group_name_H-M   'P 1'
#
loop_
_entity.id
_entity.type
_entity.pdbx_description
1 polymer ?
#
loop_
_entity_poly.entity_id
_entity_poly.type
_entity_poly.pdbx_seq_one_letter_code
_entity_poly.pdbx_strand_id
1 'polypeptide(L)'
;MAKRFQLNPKPFSTDPPADPLKRVSLIPRSAEQKLTDNQGERRPVAAKTHEDGEQSDGHHVAPPLKTVEPTKVMDHETEKKGSITPNTAHHPHSSEDIVDANSRHSLVPRSLGDNSLGGRFGPGKKQAFHRNGRPMFSLSDDRVMADRVLKSHSPDMIFFDVKSLLSVVDDIFKSHVPSIDSSAPKPSLVFKDYADHVSFETFADLIDQISCEIECKCLHGGESSHGMKTTGLHLDSRNTATFSVLSMVSKYRWDAKLVLILAALAVKYGVFLLLAETYATNQLTKSLALIKQLPSIFSRQNALHQRLDKTRVLMQDMVDLTTTIIHIHQLPPHHITPAFTDHVPTAVYWIVRCVLICASHISGASGFKQDQIMSFMEVSEIHENSERLRKINAYLLEQLKKSHLTIEDGIMEEEYQELIQTFTTIIHVDVVPPLIRLLRPIDFLYHGDGASKRRVGINVLTQKHVLLLVSDLENIEKELYILESLYTEAWQQSFEILWVPVQDFWTEADDAKFESLHSNMKWYVLGEPRRLRRSAVRFMRQWWGFKNRPILIALDPKGQVMSTNAFPMVWIWQPFAHPFTTSRERDLWGEQEWNLEFLIDGTDPHSLNQLVEGKYICLYGGEDMQWIRNFTSLWRSVAKAANIQLEMVYVGKRNPKKGIQPIINTIREDNLSHTLPDLFQIWFFWTRIESMWESKQRMLKAHGTKEKDLVLQEIVAMLGFGGEGDGWGLVSKTSDLMVRAKGNLFSNALAEYNEWEVNIPAHGFLKALNDHLLMRIPPHHCTRFMLPETAGIIPNEVECTECRRTMEKYYLYQCCLE
;
A
#
# COMPACT_ATOMS: atom_id res chain seq x y z
N MET A 1 -12.27 -24.41 12.78
CA MET A 1 -12.95 -25.69 12.49
C MET A 1 -13.90 -25.48 11.33
N ALA A 2 -13.64 -26.04 10.14
CA ALA A 2 -14.45 -25.73 8.94
C ALA A 2 -14.79 -26.99 8.13
N LYS A 3 -16.10 -27.32 8.05
CA LYS A 3 -16.74 -28.14 7.01
C LYS A 3 -18.26 -28.24 7.26
N ARG A 4 -19.02 -28.37 6.16
CA ARG A 4 -20.49 -28.59 6.09
C ARG A 4 -21.40 -27.41 6.48
N PHE A 5 -21.58 -26.49 5.53
CA PHE A 5 -22.94 -26.24 5.04
C PHE A 5 -23.06 -26.87 3.64
N GLN A 6 -24.16 -27.56 3.37
CA GLN A 6 -24.52 -28.06 2.04
C GLN A 6 -25.87 -27.46 1.67
N LEU A 7 -25.89 -26.60 0.66
CA LEU A 7 -27.12 -26.04 0.12
C LEU A 7 -27.73 -27.04 -0.87
N ASN A 8 -28.85 -27.65 -0.49
CA ASN A 8 -29.65 -28.46 -1.42
C ASN A 8 -30.48 -27.53 -2.32
N PRO A 9 -30.38 -27.62 -3.66
CA PRO A 9 -31.24 -26.87 -4.55
C PRO A 9 -32.69 -27.40 -4.47
N LYS A 10 -33.65 -26.51 -4.28
CA LYS A 10 -35.08 -26.81 -4.53
C LYS A 10 -35.37 -26.65 -6.02
N PRO A 11 -36.31 -27.45 -6.59
CA PRO A 11 -36.72 -27.29 -7.98
C PRO A 11 -37.52 -25.99 -8.19
N PHE A 12 -37.49 -25.47 -9.42
CA PHE A 12 -38.24 -24.30 -9.85
C PHE A 12 -39.76 -24.53 -9.77
N SER A 13 -40.50 -23.58 -9.18
CA SER A 13 -41.96 -23.47 -9.31
C SER A 13 -42.31 -22.59 -10.52
N THR A 14 -43.25 -23.03 -11.34
CA THR A 14 -43.63 -22.38 -12.60
C THR A 14 -44.77 -21.37 -12.43
N ASP A 15 -44.55 -20.37 -11.59
CA ASP A 15 -45.44 -19.20 -11.45
C ASP A 15 -44.79 -17.97 -12.12
N PRO A 16 -45.56 -17.07 -12.76
CA PRO A 16 -45.02 -15.89 -13.42
C PRO A 16 -44.40 -14.91 -12.41
N PRO A 17 -43.26 -14.28 -12.72
CA PRO A 17 -42.63 -13.32 -11.81
C PRO A 17 -43.55 -12.11 -11.60
N ALA A 18 -43.81 -11.77 -10.34
CA ALA A 18 -44.48 -10.53 -9.98
C ALA A 18 -43.62 -9.32 -10.38
N ASP A 19 -44.28 -8.24 -10.80
CA ASP A 19 -43.67 -6.98 -11.21
C ASP A 19 -42.59 -6.50 -10.21
N PRO A 20 -41.31 -6.37 -10.63
CA PRO A 20 -40.21 -5.99 -9.73
C PRO A 20 -40.36 -4.58 -9.14
N LEU A 21 -41.22 -3.73 -9.71
CA LEU A 21 -41.58 -2.42 -9.13
C LEU A 21 -42.41 -2.54 -7.83
N LYS A 22 -42.79 -3.75 -7.41
CA LYS A 22 -43.48 -4.03 -6.14
C LYS A 22 -42.57 -4.46 -4.98
N ARG A 23 -41.25 -4.21 -5.02
CA ARG A 23 -40.49 -4.05 -3.77
C ARG A 23 -40.86 -2.71 -3.12
N VAL A 24 -41.79 -2.76 -2.18
CA VAL A 24 -42.33 -1.60 -1.45
C VAL A 24 -41.31 -1.10 -0.41
N SER A 25 -40.35 -0.29 -0.86
CA SER A 25 -39.68 0.70 0.00
C SER A 25 -40.41 2.03 -0.21
N LEU A 26 -40.85 2.64 0.89
CA LEU A 26 -41.71 3.83 0.91
C LEU A 26 -41.02 5.03 1.58
N ILE A 27 -39.72 5.20 1.34
CA ILE A 27 -39.05 6.49 1.54
C ILE A 27 -39.89 7.55 0.79
N PRO A 28 -40.34 8.65 1.45
CA PRO A 28 -41.45 9.45 0.95
C PRO A 28 -41.29 9.97 -0.47
N ARG A 29 -42.28 9.69 -1.32
CA ARG A 29 -42.41 10.36 -2.62
C ARG A 29 -42.84 11.80 -2.38
N SER A 30 -41.94 12.75 -2.61
CA SER A 30 -42.29 14.17 -2.63
C SER A 30 -43.40 14.42 -3.67
N ALA A 31 -44.33 15.31 -3.32
CA ALA A 31 -45.68 15.30 -3.90
C ALA A 31 -45.69 15.52 -5.42
N GLU A 32 -46.47 14.68 -6.12
CA GLU A 32 -46.73 14.84 -7.56
C GLU A 32 -47.30 16.25 -7.84
N GLN A 33 -46.62 17.00 -8.70
CA GLN A 33 -47.15 18.27 -9.17
C GLN A 33 -48.47 18.02 -9.93
N LYS A 34 -49.56 18.58 -9.42
CA LYS A 34 -50.87 18.59 -10.09
C LYS A 34 -50.82 19.47 -11.35
N LEU A 35 -50.26 18.92 -12.42
CA LEU A 35 -50.50 19.38 -13.77
C LEU A 35 -51.96 19.07 -14.11
N THR A 36 -52.78 20.11 -14.18
CA THR A 36 -54.19 20.00 -14.55
C THR A 36 -54.32 19.52 -15.99
N ASP A 37 -55.18 18.52 -16.22
CA ASP A 37 -55.61 18.14 -17.56
C ASP A 37 -56.02 19.36 -18.38
N ASN A 38 -55.48 19.45 -19.59
CA ASN A 38 -56.03 20.34 -20.61
C ASN A 38 -56.00 19.62 -21.95
N GLN A 39 -57.18 19.36 -22.50
CA GLN A 39 -57.35 18.50 -23.67
C GLN A 39 -56.86 19.22 -24.93
N GLY A 40 -56.00 18.55 -25.71
CA GLY A 40 -55.50 19.04 -27.00
C GLY A 40 -55.29 17.89 -27.96
N GLU A 41 -56.07 17.86 -29.04
CA GLU A 41 -56.16 16.72 -29.94
C GLU A 41 -54.86 16.48 -30.73
N ARG A 42 -54.45 15.21 -30.87
CA ARG A 42 -53.48 14.79 -31.89
C ARG A 42 -54.18 14.11 -33.06
N ARG A 43 -54.09 14.71 -34.24
CA ARG A 43 -54.07 13.98 -35.53
C ARG A 43 -52.92 14.48 -36.43
N PRO A 44 -52.41 13.65 -37.36
CA PRO A 44 -50.96 13.60 -37.59
C PRO A 44 -50.56 13.74 -39.08
N VAL A 45 -49.33 13.29 -39.40
CA VAL A 45 -48.77 12.92 -40.73
C VAL A 45 -47.85 13.95 -41.42
N ALA A 46 -46.57 13.85 -41.04
CA ALA A 46 -45.41 13.53 -41.89
C ALA A 46 -44.92 14.41 -43.07
N ALA A 47 -43.61 14.73 -42.98
CA ALA A 47 -42.54 14.51 -43.98
C ALA A 47 -42.45 15.32 -45.30
N LYS A 48 -41.31 16.03 -45.45
CA LYS A 48 -40.39 16.14 -46.62
C LYS A 48 -39.15 16.96 -46.17
N THR A 49 -37.91 16.45 -46.13
CA THR A 49 -36.90 16.12 -47.19
C THR A 49 -36.15 17.32 -47.78
N HIS A 50 -34.82 17.18 -47.95
CA HIS A 50 -33.86 18.08 -48.65
C HIS A 50 -33.63 19.47 -48.00
N GLU A 51 -32.48 20.15 -48.17
CA GLU A 51 -31.05 19.75 -48.27
C GLU A 51 -30.18 21.04 -48.24
N ASP A 52 -28.94 20.94 -47.73
CA ASP A 52 -27.72 21.74 -48.00
C ASP A 52 -27.69 23.30 -48.04
N GLY A 53 -26.47 23.86 -47.98
CA GLY A 53 -26.13 25.31 -48.02
C GLY A 53 -25.70 25.88 -46.66
N GLU A 54 -24.40 25.87 -46.30
CA GLU A 54 -23.34 26.82 -46.72
C GLU A 54 -23.68 28.31 -46.41
N GLN A 55 -23.12 28.89 -45.34
CA GLN A 55 -21.81 29.59 -45.27
C GLN A 55 -21.75 30.96 -45.98
N SER A 56 -21.51 32.03 -45.21
CA SER A 56 -20.70 33.19 -45.60
C SER A 56 -20.27 34.02 -44.38
N ASP A 57 -19.07 34.61 -44.43
CA ASP A 57 -18.44 35.39 -43.34
C ASP A 57 -18.86 36.87 -43.29
N GLY A 58 -18.52 37.59 -42.19
CA GLY A 58 -19.00 38.97 -41.94
C GLY A 58 -18.12 39.97 -41.16
N HIS A 59 -16.89 39.61 -40.75
CA HIS A 59 -15.82 40.49 -40.22
C HIS A 59 -16.02 41.43 -38.99
N HIS A 60 -14.88 41.74 -38.36
CA HIS A 60 -14.68 42.67 -37.22
C HIS A 60 -14.77 44.16 -37.62
N VAL A 61 -14.94 45.06 -36.62
CA VAL A 61 -14.05 46.22 -36.34
C VAL A 61 -14.27 46.71 -34.88
N ALA A 62 -13.25 47.29 -34.26
CA ALA A 62 -13.23 47.98 -32.95
C ALA A 62 -12.08 49.03 -32.94
N PRO A 63 -11.74 49.78 -31.85
CA PRO A 63 -12.41 50.02 -30.57
C PRO A 63 -12.86 51.52 -30.46
N PRO A 64 -12.25 52.53 -29.77
CA PRO A 64 -11.48 52.63 -28.51
C PRO A 64 -11.85 53.79 -27.51
N LEU A 65 -11.37 53.63 -26.27
CA LEU A 65 -10.85 54.67 -25.33
C LEU A 65 -11.72 55.87 -24.84
N LYS A 66 -11.81 55.98 -23.50
CA LYS A 66 -11.27 57.12 -22.73
C LYS A 66 -11.10 56.83 -21.23
N THR A 67 -10.10 57.46 -20.62
CA THR A 67 -9.81 57.52 -19.17
C THR A 67 -10.09 58.93 -18.64
N VAL A 68 -10.12 59.12 -17.30
CA VAL A 68 -9.58 60.27 -16.51
C VAL A 68 -10.15 60.29 -15.07
N GLU A 69 -9.29 60.54 -14.08
CA GLU A 69 -9.59 60.78 -12.64
C GLU A 69 -9.74 62.33 -12.37
N PRO A 70 -9.54 62.99 -11.19
CA PRO A 70 -9.22 62.55 -9.81
C PRO A 70 -9.90 63.38 -8.67
N THR A 71 -9.34 63.28 -7.45
CA THR A 71 -9.38 64.24 -6.30
C THR A 71 -10.62 64.28 -5.38
N LYS A 72 -10.54 64.54 -4.05
CA LYS A 72 -9.45 64.55 -3.00
C LYS A 72 -10.11 64.86 -1.62
N VAL A 73 -9.33 64.91 -0.52
CA VAL A 73 -9.61 65.55 0.81
C VAL A 73 -10.51 64.70 1.73
N MET A 74 -10.22 64.37 2.99
CA MET A 74 -9.02 64.38 3.89
C MET A 74 -9.38 63.54 5.17
N ASP A 75 -8.68 63.37 6.30
CA ASP A 75 -7.48 63.93 6.99
C ASP A 75 -6.76 62.77 7.78
N HIS A 76 -5.47 62.78 8.17
CA HIS A 76 -4.76 63.43 9.32
C HIS A 76 -5.24 63.02 10.75
N GLU A 77 -4.39 62.71 11.75
CA GLU A 77 -2.93 62.91 11.92
C GLU A 77 -2.17 61.78 12.71
N THR A 78 -0.97 61.41 12.21
CA THR A 78 0.38 61.21 12.84
C THR A 78 0.57 60.88 14.35
N GLU A 79 1.61 60.14 14.81
CA GLU A 79 2.74 59.38 14.19
C GLU A 79 3.05 58.11 15.07
N LYS A 80 4.25 57.68 15.56
CA LYS A 80 5.68 58.09 15.55
C LYS A 80 6.62 56.86 15.58
N LYS A 81 7.92 57.06 15.86
CA LYS A 81 9.04 56.07 15.82
C LYS A 81 9.53 55.74 17.24
N GLY A 82 10.25 54.64 17.55
CA GLY A 82 10.64 53.45 16.76
C GLY A 82 12.04 52.87 17.14
N SER A 83 12.35 51.66 16.64
CA SER A 83 13.72 51.09 16.45
C SER A 83 14.47 50.36 17.61
N ILE A 84 15.44 49.53 17.19
CA ILE A 84 16.56 48.85 17.88
C ILE A 84 16.29 47.48 18.58
N THR A 85 17.33 46.64 18.52
CA THR A 85 17.43 45.18 18.77
C THR A 85 17.78 44.78 20.23
N PRO A 86 17.67 43.49 20.63
CA PRO A 86 17.56 43.06 22.04
C PRO A 86 18.89 42.61 22.69
N ASN A 87 18.92 42.44 24.03
CA ASN A 87 19.88 41.51 24.67
C ASN A 87 19.59 41.05 26.13
N THR A 88 19.93 39.79 26.42
CA THR A 88 20.45 39.17 27.69
C THR A 88 19.69 39.12 29.05
N ALA A 89 19.99 38.02 29.77
CA ALA A 89 20.09 37.83 31.24
C ALA A 89 18.81 37.69 32.11
N HIS A 90 18.82 37.08 33.31
CA HIS A 90 19.43 35.83 33.84
C HIS A 90 19.09 35.70 35.36
N HIS A 91 18.25 34.72 35.78
CA HIS A 91 18.18 34.14 37.15
C HIS A 91 17.97 35.11 38.37
N PRO A 92 17.97 34.70 39.66
CA PRO A 92 17.97 33.36 40.30
C PRO A 92 16.82 33.08 41.33
N HIS A 93 16.97 31.95 42.04
CA HIS A 93 16.12 31.23 43.01
C HIS A 93 15.79 31.90 44.38
N SER A 94 14.70 31.40 44.99
CA SER A 94 14.60 30.89 46.40
C SER A 94 13.36 29.94 46.48
N SER A 95 13.36 28.73 47.07
CA SER A 95 13.49 28.35 48.51
C SER A 95 12.36 28.93 49.38
N GLU A 96 11.64 28.19 50.26
CA GLU A 96 11.60 26.77 50.70
C GLU A 96 10.08 26.40 51.00
N ASP A 97 9.60 25.21 51.40
CA ASP A 97 9.92 24.39 52.60
C ASP A 97 9.25 22.97 52.59
N ILE A 98 9.47 22.13 53.61
CA ILE A 98 9.26 20.64 53.59
C ILE A 98 8.42 20.07 54.76
N VAL A 99 7.57 19.05 54.52
CA VAL A 99 7.22 17.96 55.48
C VAL A 99 6.95 16.61 54.75
N ASP A 100 7.34 15.49 55.37
CA ASP A 100 7.23 14.06 54.98
C ASP A 100 5.79 13.48 54.77
N ALA A 101 5.54 12.26 54.24
CA ALA A 101 6.31 11.01 54.43
C ALA A 101 6.04 9.80 53.47
N ASN A 102 7.00 8.87 53.50
CA ASN A 102 6.92 7.39 53.36
C ASN A 102 6.86 6.67 51.98
N SER A 103 7.90 5.84 51.75
CA SER A 103 7.84 4.43 51.27
C SER A 103 7.61 4.16 49.75
N ARG A 104 8.35 3.31 49.01
CA ARG A 104 9.52 2.44 49.32
C ARG A 104 10.19 1.88 48.03
N HIS A 105 11.52 1.72 48.04
CA HIS A 105 12.35 0.84 47.17
C HIS A 105 12.33 1.07 45.62
N SER A 106 13.37 0.72 44.84
CA SER A 106 14.69 0.12 45.15
C SER A 106 15.79 0.66 44.21
N LEU A 107 17.06 0.58 44.62
CA LEU A 107 18.24 1.01 43.86
C LEU A 107 19.16 -0.15 43.49
N VAL A 108 19.87 -0.05 42.36
CA VAL A 108 20.89 -1.01 41.91
C VAL A 108 22.29 -0.48 42.26
N PRO A 109 23.15 -1.26 42.96
CA PRO A 109 24.51 -0.83 43.30
C PRO A 109 25.55 -1.14 42.21
N ARG A 110 26.67 -0.39 42.24
CA ARG A 110 27.94 -0.74 41.58
C ARG A 110 28.90 -1.38 42.58
N SER A 111 29.81 -2.22 42.10
CA SER A 111 31.03 -2.62 42.83
C SER A 111 32.21 -2.82 41.87
N LEU A 112 33.43 -2.89 42.42
CA LEU A 112 34.68 -3.23 41.75
C LEU A 112 35.24 -4.54 42.35
N GLY A 113 36.02 -5.31 41.58
CA GLY A 113 36.69 -6.52 42.07
C GLY A 113 37.43 -7.29 40.96
N ASP A 114 38.64 -7.76 41.27
CA ASP A 114 39.66 -8.22 40.32
C ASP A 114 39.54 -9.68 39.79
N ASN A 115 40.16 -9.87 38.62
CA ASN A 115 40.90 -11.05 38.11
C ASN A 115 40.50 -12.50 38.48
N SER A 116 40.22 -13.31 37.45
CA SER A 116 40.83 -14.65 37.29
C SER A 116 40.80 -15.13 35.83
N LEU A 117 41.63 -16.12 35.50
CA LEU A 117 41.84 -16.63 34.13
C LEU A 117 40.80 -17.70 33.74
N GLY A 118 40.23 -17.61 32.53
CA GLY A 118 39.36 -18.65 31.97
C GLY A 118 38.89 -18.34 30.55
N GLY A 119 39.54 -18.93 29.54
CA GLY A 119 39.22 -18.65 28.13
C GLY A 119 38.07 -19.49 27.56
N ARG A 120 37.20 -18.87 26.77
CA ARG A 120 36.36 -19.55 25.76
C ARG A 120 36.07 -18.61 24.58
N PHE A 121 35.98 -19.17 23.38
CA PHE A 121 35.70 -18.44 22.15
C PHE A 121 34.22 -17.99 22.09
N GLY A 122 33.99 -16.79 21.56
CA GLY A 122 32.67 -16.26 21.20
C GLY A 122 32.79 -15.36 19.96
N PRO A 123 31.77 -15.28 19.10
CA PRO A 123 31.89 -14.60 17.80
C PRO A 123 32.01 -13.09 17.94
N GLY A 124 33.03 -12.51 17.30
CA GLY A 124 33.30 -11.07 17.34
C GLY A 124 32.21 -10.24 16.65
N LYS A 125 31.72 -9.19 17.33
CA LYS A 125 30.77 -8.22 16.78
C LYS A 125 31.41 -7.48 15.60
N LYS A 126 30.85 -7.62 14.39
CA LYS A 126 31.24 -6.80 13.23
C LYS A 126 30.67 -5.38 13.36
N GLN A 127 31.40 -4.46 14.00
CA GLN A 127 30.99 -3.04 14.04
C GLN A 127 32.20 -2.09 14.06
N ALA A 128 32.71 -1.76 12.89
CA ALA A 128 33.81 -0.79 12.69
C ALA A 128 33.77 -0.20 11.26
N PHE A 129 32.79 0.66 10.96
CA PHE A 129 32.64 1.27 9.62
C PHE A 129 32.53 2.79 9.59
N HIS A 130 32.38 3.47 10.74
CA HIS A 130 32.19 4.92 10.78
C HIS A 130 33.04 5.61 11.85
N ARG A 131 33.83 6.60 11.41
CA ARG A 131 34.20 7.78 12.19
C ARG A 131 33.91 9.00 11.32
N ASN A 132 33.05 9.89 11.78
CA ASN A 132 32.63 11.11 11.08
C ASN A 132 32.16 10.88 9.62
N GLY A 133 31.36 9.84 9.40
CA GLY A 133 30.64 9.59 8.13
C GLY A 133 31.48 9.12 6.93
N ARG A 134 32.81 8.92 7.07
CA ARG A 134 33.69 8.49 5.96
C ARG A 134 34.12 7.01 6.10
N PRO A 135 34.24 6.24 4.99
CA PRO A 135 34.75 4.87 5.02
C PRO A 135 36.22 4.79 5.46
N MET A 136 36.55 3.77 6.25
CA MET A 136 37.87 3.59 6.86
C MET A 136 38.90 2.88 5.95
N PHE A 137 38.84 3.13 4.63
CA PHE A 137 39.70 2.47 3.63
C PHE A 137 40.53 3.42 2.77
N SER A 138 40.35 4.74 2.93
CA SER A 138 41.24 5.74 2.33
C SER A 138 42.43 5.99 3.25
N LEU A 139 43.59 5.47 2.88
CA LEU A 139 44.88 5.99 3.34
C LEU A 139 45.10 7.39 2.76
N SER A 140 46.14 8.08 3.23
CA SER A 140 46.51 9.41 2.68
C SER A 140 46.87 9.31 1.20
N ASP A 141 47.61 8.27 0.82
CA ASP A 141 48.14 8.08 -0.52
C ASP A 141 47.05 7.72 -1.54
N ASP A 142 46.00 7.00 -1.12
CA ASP A 142 44.83 6.69 -1.97
C ASP A 142 44.23 7.96 -2.56
N ARG A 143 44.14 9.04 -1.77
CA ARG A 143 43.58 10.33 -2.22
C ARG A 143 44.48 11.03 -3.21
N VAL A 144 45.81 10.96 -3.01
CA VAL A 144 46.80 11.54 -3.93
C VAL A 144 46.76 10.81 -5.27
N MET A 145 46.59 9.49 -5.27
CA MET A 145 46.44 8.71 -6.50
C MET A 145 45.08 8.97 -7.18
N ALA A 146 43.98 9.00 -6.42
CA ALA A 146 42.65 9.29 -6.94
C ALA A 146 42.53 10.70 -7.54
N ASP A 147 43.11 11.73 -6.90
CA ASP A 147 43.19 13.10 -7.42
C ASP A 147 43.99 13.18 -8.73
N ARG A 148 45.11 12.46 -8.83
CA ARG A 148 45.88 12.35 -10.09
C ARG A 148 45.08 11.65 -11.19
N VAL A 149 44.38 10.55 -10.87
CA VAL A 149 43.51 9.82 -11.83
C VAL A 149 42.33 10.67 -12.28
N LEU A 150 41.74 11.46 -11.37
CA LEU A 150 40.66 12.41 -11.69
C LEU A 150 41.15 13.55 -12.60
N LYS A 151 42.35 14.09 -12.35
CA LYS A 151 42.99 15.10 -13.22
C LYS A 151 43.33 14.59 -14.62
N SER A 152 43.46 13.28 -14.82
CA SER A 152 43.64 12.63 -16.14
C SER A 152 42.32 12.17 -16.80
N HIS A 153 41.16 12.62 -16.30
CA HIS A 153 39.86 12.20 -16.80
C HIS A 153 39.22 13.28 -17.68
N SER A 154 39.22 13.07 -19.00
CA SER A 154 38.71 14.01 -20.00
C SER A 154 37.87 13.26 -21.04
N PRO A 155 36.61 12.89 -20.73
CA PRO A 155 35.82 11.96 -21.54
C PRO A 155 35.18 12.64 -22.76
N ASP A 156 35.54 12.18 -23.96
CA ASP A 156 35.10 12.76 -25.24
C ASP A 156 33.71 12.26 -25.69
N MET A 157 32.83 11.89 -24.75
CA MET A 157 31.52 11.27 -25.03
C MET A 157 31.56 10.03 -25.95
N ILE A 158 32.65 9.26 -25.92
CA ILE A 158 32.77 8.00 -26.67
C ILE A 158 32.02 6.89 -25.91
N PHE A 159 31.06 6.25 -26.58
CA PHE A 159 30.23 5.17 -26.05
C PHE A 159 30.36 3.89 -26.88
N PHE A 160 30.38 2.74 -26.20
CA PHE A 160 30.24 1.40 -26.78
C PHE A 160 29.52 0.49 -25.77
N ASP A 161 29.12 -0.73 -26.17
CA ASP A 161 28.51 -1.68 -25.25
C ASP A 161 29.54 -2.30 -24.29
N VAL A 162 29.72 -1.63 -23.16
CA VAL A 162 30.55 -2.08 -22.03
C VAL A 162 30.05 -3.38 -21.38
N LYS A 163 28.76 -3.75 -21.52
CA LYS A 163 28.21 -4.96 -20.91
C LYS A 163 28.57 -6.20 -21.71
N SER A 164 28.40 -6.17 -23.03
CA SER A 164 28.74 -7.31 -23.90
C SER A 164 30.23 -7.61 -23.88
N LEU A 165 31.09 -6.58 -23.96
CA LEU A 165 32.55 -6.79 -23.85
C LEU A 165 32.95 -7.31 -22.45
N LEU A 166 32.33 -6.84 -21.36
CA LEU A 166 32.62 -7.36 -20.02
C LEU A 166 32.13 -8.81 -19.85
N SER A 167 31.03 -9.23 -20.49
CA SER A 167 30.58 -10.64 -20.50
C SER A 167 31.63 -11.56 -21.14
N VAL A 168 32.22 -11.16 -22.27
CA VAL A 168 33.31 -11.93 -22.92
C VAL A 168 34.55 -12.01 -22.02
N VAL A 169 34.90 -10.92 -21.34
CA VAL A 169 36.01 -10.85 -20.38
C VAL A 169 35.79 -11.76 -19.16
N ASP A 170 34.57 -11.77 -18.62
CA ASP A 170 34.17 -12.59 -17.48
C ASP A 170 34.16 -14.09 -17.82
N ASP A 171 33.65 -14.47 -19.01
CA ASP A 171 33.74 -15.86 -19.54
C ASP A 171 35.22 -16.31 -19.68
N ILE A 172 36.12 -15.42 -20.14
CA ILE A 172 37.56 -15.71 -20.25
C ILE A 172 38.23 -15.84 -18.87
N PHE A 173 37.95 -14.95 -17.92
CA PHE A 173 38.54 -15.05 -16.58
C PHE A 173 38.01 -16.24 -15.77
N LYS A 174 36.77 -16.67 -16.00
CA LYS A 174 36.21 -17.88 -15.35
C LYS A 174 36.83 -19.17 -15.85
N SER A 175 37.34 -19.19 -17.09
CA SER A 175 37.95 -20.36 -17.72
C SER A 175 39.07 -20.95 -16.86
N HIS A 176 39.02 -22.27 -16.65
CA HIS A 176 39.99 -22.98 -15.81
C HIS A 176 41.30 -23.26 -16.56
N VAL A 177 42.38 -23.35 -15.81
CA VAL A 177 43.68 -23.81 -16.33
C VAL A 177 43.59 -25.28 -16.72
N PRO A 178 43.95 -25.67 -17.96
CA PRO A 178 43.93 -27.06 -18.40
C PRO A 178 44.86 -27.98 -17.59
N SER A 179 44.53 -29.28 -17.55
CA SER A 179 45.44 -30.31 -17.01
C SER A 179 46.27 -30.90 -18.16
N ILE A 180 47.60 -30.95 -18.00
CA ILE A 180 48.50 -31.41 -19.07
C ILE A 180 48.51 -32.95 -19.14
N ASP A 181 48.35 -33.62 -17.99
CA ASP A 181 48.41 -35.09 -17.87
C ASP A 181 47.05 -35.80 -18.10
N SER A 182 45.98 -35.10 -18.50
CA SER A 182 44.68 -35.74 -18.71
C SER A 182 43.88 -35.21 -19.91
N SER A 183 43.48 -36.14 -20.78
CA SER A 183 42.46 -35.93 -21.81
C SER A 183 41.06 -35.86 -21.19
N ALA A 184 40.81 -34.83 -20.38
CA ALA A 184 39.49 -34.54 -19.84
C ALA A 184 38.49 -34.28 -20.99
N PRO A 185 37.19 -34.61 -20.83
CA PRO A 185 36.18 -34.21 -21.80
C PRO A 185 36.20 -32.69 -21.97
N LYS A 186 36.11 -32.20 -23.21
CA LYS A 186 35.97 -30.76 -23.46
C LYS A 186 34.78 -30.25 -22.64
N PRO A 187 34.96 -29.30 -21.70
CA PRO A 187 33.81 -28.58 -21.18
C PRO A 187 33.16 -27.87 -22.35
N SER A 188 31.84 -28.02 -22.51
CA SER A 188 31.10 -27.25 -23.49
C SER A 188 31.05 -25.80 -23.00
N LEU A 189 32.06 -25.02 -23.37
CA LEU A 189 31.98 -23.57 -23.40
C LEU A 189 30.80 -23.23 -24.32
N VAL A 190 29.65 -22.95 -23.71
CA VAL A 190 28.45 -22.50 -24.41
C VAL A 190 28.75 -21.10 -24.90
N PHE A 191 29.34 -21.05 -26.10
CA PHE A 191 29.60 -19.81 -26.81
C PHE A 191 28.24 -19.15 -27.03
N LYS A 192 27.93 -18.11 -26.25
CA LYS A 192 26.82 -17.21 -26.59
C LYS A 192 27.15 -16.64 -27.97
N ASP A 193 26.15 -16.51 -28.83
CA ASP A 193 26.38 -16.00 -30.17
C ASP A 193 26.58 -14.48 -30.13
N TYR A 194 27.80 -14.08 -29.76
CA TYR A 194 28.21 -12.68 -29.61
C TYR A 194 28.33 -11.95 -30.97
N ALA A 195 28.02 -12.61 -32.09
CA ALA A 195 28.18 -12.09 -33.45
C ALA A 195 27.23 -10.93 -33.79
N ASP A 196 26.03 -10.90 -33.20
CA ASP A 196 24.98 -9.92 -33.55
C ASP A 196 25.16 -8.53 -32.90
N HIS A 197 26.12 -8.35 -31.97
CA HIS A 197 26.21 -7.16 -31.13
C HIS A 197 27.61 -6.52 -31.10
N VAL A 198 27.76 -5.45 -31.90
CA VAL A 198 28.87 -4.48 -31.95
C VAL A 198 30.19 -5.01 -32.56
N SER A 199 30.76 -4.26 -33.52
CA SER A 199 32.06 -4.53 -34.13
C SER A 199 33.22 -4.19 -33.17
N PHE A 200 33.60 -5.16 -32.33
CA PHE A 200 34.78 -5.08 -31.45
C PHE A 200 36.09 -4.76 -32.21
N GLU A 201 36.11 -5.02 -33.52
CA GLU A 201 37.12 -4.58 -34.49
C GLU A 201 37.53 -3.10 -34.29
N THR A 202 36.57 -2.21 -34.02
CA THR A 202 36.82 -0.78 -33.76
C THR A 202 37.65 -0.47 -32.51
N PHE A 203 37.80 -1.44 -31.60
CA PHE A 203 38.62 -1.34 -30.39
C PHE A 203 39.79 -2.34 -30.36
N ALA A 204 39.93 -3.20 -31.37
CA ALA A 204 40.96 -4.24 -31.41
C ALA A 204 42.38 -3.64 -31.32
N ASP A 205 42.70 -2.64 -32.15
CA ASP A 205 43.97 -1.92 -32.13
C ASP A 205 44.25 -1.25 -30.78
N LEU A 206 43.23 -0.72 -30.11
CA LEU A 206 43.38 -0.07 -28.80
C LEU A 206 43.60 -1.09 -27.69
N ILE A 207 42.89 -2.22 -27.73
CA ILE A 207 43.06 -3.33 -26.78
C ILE A 207 44.46 -3.94 -26.94
N ASP A 208 44.97 -4.08 -28.18
CA ASP A 208 46.34 -4.55 -28.42
C ASP A 208 47.40 -3.53 -27.98
N GLN A 209 47.21 -2.23 -28.27
CA GLN A 209 48.09 -1.18 -27.75
C GLN A 209 48.16 -1.17 -26.20
N ILE A 210 47.03 -1.30 -25.52
CA ILE A 210 46.97 -1.42 -24.05
C ILE A 210 47.64 -2.71 -23.58
N SER A 211 47.45 -3.82 -24.30
CA SER A 211 48.12 -5.10 -24.06
C SER A 211 49.65 -4.97 -24.18
N CYS A 212 50.16 -4.31 -25.23
CA CYS A 212 51.58 -4.03 -25.41
C CYS A 212 52.14 -3.16 -24.27
N GLU A 213 51.47 -2.05 -23.93
CA GLU A 213 51.92 -1.16 -22.84
C GLU A 213 51.99 -1.90 -21.50
N ILE A 214 50.98 -2.72 -21.16
CA ILE A 214 50.99 -3.58 -19.97
C ILE A 214 52.22 -4.50 -19.97
N GLU A 215 52.53 -5.17 -21.09
CA GLU A 215 53.67 -6.09 -21.19
C GLU A 215 55.02 -5.35 -21.08
N CYS A 216 55.16 -4.23 -21.79
CA CYS A 216 56.36 -3.38 -21.73
C CYS A 216 56.61 -2.85 -20.32
N LYS A 217 55.60 -2.33 -19.60
CA LYS A 217 55.80 -1.82 -18.24
C LYS A 217 55.99 -2.93 -17.19
N CYS A 218 55.43 -4.12 -17.39
CA CYS A 218 55.71 -5.27 -16.52
C CYS A 218 57.15 -5.79 -16.64
N LEU A 219 57.80 -5.66 -17.81
CA LEU A 219 59.16 -6.17 -18.05
C LEU A 219 60.28 -5.25 -17.53
N HIS A 220 60.11 -3.93 -17.61
CA HIS A 220 61.18 -2.96 -17.27
C HIS A 220 61.41 -2.73 -15.77
N GLY A 221 60.84 -3.57 -14.89
CA GLY A 221 61.00 -3.43 -13.43
C GLY A 221 62.37 -3.85 -12.87
N GLY A 222 63.24 -4.47 -13.68
CA GLY A 222 64.51 -5.04 -13.22
C GLY A 222 65.75 -4.14 -13.35
N GLU A 223 65.80 -3.25 -14.34
CA GLU A 223 67.06 -2.59 -14.74
C GLU A 223 66.94 -1.07 -14.91
N SER A 224 67.25 -0.34 -13.84
CA SER A 224 67.63 1.07 -13.91
C SER A 224 68.84 1.35 -13.01
N SER A 225 70.03 1.24 -13.60
CA SER A 225 71.32 1.84 -13.20
C SER A 225 71.69 1.97 -11.71
N HIS A 226 72.78 1.29 -11.31
CA HIS A 226 73.47 1.35 -10.02
C HIS A 226 72.69 0.84 -8.79
N GLY A 227 73.18 -0.27 -8.23
CA GLY A 227 72.52 -0.94 -7.12
C GLY A 227 72.83 -0.33 -5.74
N MET A 228 71.78 -0.03 -4.98
CA MET A 228 71.79 -0.15 -3.52
C MET A 228 70.46 -0.75 -3.05
N LYS A 229 70.51 -1.66 -2.08
CA LYS A 229 69.32 -2.34 -1.55
C LYS A 229 68.45 -1.38 -0.74
N THR A 230 67.35 -0.89 -1.31
CA THR A 230 66.27 -0.24 -0.56
C THR A 230 64.91 -0.81 -1.00
N THR A 231 64.05 -1.15 -0.03
CA THR A 231 62.80 -1.90 -0.27
C THR A 231 61.60 -1.04 -0.72
N GLY A 232 61.83 0.23 -1.11
CA GLY A 232 60.76 1.16 -1.53
C GLY A 232 60.52 1.27 -3.04
N LEU A 233 61.56 1.08 -3.86
CA LEU A 233 61.54 1.48 -5.29
C LEU A 233 60.52 0.74 -6.17
N HIS A 234 60.07 -0.46 -5.77
CA HIS A 234 59.11 -1.25 -6.55
C HIS A 234 57.69 -0.63 -6.59
N LEU A 235 57.38 0.28 -5.66
CA LEU A 235 56.07 0.92 -5.58
C LEU A 235 55.86 1.95 -6.71
N ASP A 236 56.84 2.82 -6.94
CA ASP A 236 56.72 3.93 -7.88
C ASP A 236 56.77 3.53 -9.35
N SER A 237 57.44 2.43 -9.68
CA SER A 237 57.37 1.83 -11.02
C SER A 237 55.94 1.40 -11.37
N ARG A 238 55.28 0.65 -10.47
CA ARG A 238 53.88 0.23 -10.64
C ARG A 238 52.89 1.40 -10.60
N ASN A 239 53.15 2.42 -9.77
CA ASN A 239 52.37 3.67 -9.78
C ASN A 239 52.44 4.33 -11.18
N THR A 240 53.65 4.51 -11.73
CA THR A 240 53.89 5.14 -13.03
C THR A 240 53.25 4.36 -14.18
N ALA A 241 53.38 3.03 -14.19
CA ALA A 241 52.72 2.16 -15.16
C ALA A 241 51.19 2.27 -15.13
N THR A 242 50.59 2.39 -13.94
CA THR A 242 49.14 2.57 -13.76
C THR A 242 48.65 3.86 -14.41
N PHE A 243 49.36 4.97 -14.23
CA PHE A 243 49.03 6.24 -14.88
C PHE A 243 49.26 6.21 -16.40
N SER A 244 50.29 5.51 -16.88
CA SER A 244 50.57 5.33 -18.31
C SER A 244 49.39 4.66 -19.02
N VAL A 245 48.93 3.51 -18.52
CA VAL A 245 47.76 2.78 -19.07
C VAL A 245 46.48 3.63 -18.98
N LEU A 246 46.25 4.34 -17.86
CA LEU A 246 45.08 5.22 -17.71
C LEU A 246 45.06 6.43 -18.67
N SER A 247 46.24 6.88 -19.13
CA SER A 247 46.37 7.99 -20.09
C SER A 247 45.92 7.58 -21.51
N MET A 248 46.16 6.33 -21.91
CA MET A 248 45.74 5.79 -23.21
C MET A 248 44.21 5.79 -23.35
N VAL A 249 43.51 5.47 -22.25
CA VAL A 249 42.04 5.51 -22.16
C VAL A 249 41.51 6.81 -21.54
N SER A 250 42.31 7.89 -21.51
CA SER A 250 41.93 9.22 -20.96
C SER A 250 40.53 9.70 -21.39
N LYS A 251 40.22 9.50 -22.67
CA LYS A 251 39.01 9.90 -23.42
C LYS A 251 37.72 9.12 -23.11
N TYR A 252 37.77 8.04 -22.33
CA TYR A 252 36.60 7.19 -22.05
C TYR A 252 35.97 7.49 -20.68
N ARG A 253 34.69 7.13 -20.50
CA ARG A 253 34.02 7.10 -19.18
C ARG A 253 34.62 6.00 -18.28
N TRP A 254 34.43 6.08 -16.96
CA TRP A 254 35.08 5.17 -16.01
C TRP A 254 34.73 3.69 -16.23
N ASP A 255 33.47 3.40 -16.54
CA ASP A 255 32.99 2.08 -16.98
C ASP A 255 33.78 1.59 -18.21
N ALA A 256 33.81 2.38 -19.28
CA ALA A 256 34.50 2.06 -20.53
C ALA A 256 36.02 1.90 -20.37
N LYS A 257 36.69 2.74 -19.56
CA LYS A 257 38.13 2.61 -19.25
C LYS A 257 38.44 1.23 -18.67
N LEU A 258 37.64 0.79 -17.71
CA LEU A 258 37.85 -0.48 -17.02
C LEU A 258 37.64 -1.67 -17.95
N VAL A 259 36.57 -1.68 -18.74
CA VAL A 259 36.27 -2.79 -19.65
C VAL A 259 37.33 -2.94 -20.74
N LEU A 260 37.86 -1.84 -21.30
CA LEU A 260 38.98 -1.90 -22.27
C LEU A 260 40.28 -2.47 -21.65
N ILE A 261 40.63 -2.05 -20.43
CA ILE A 261 41.85 -2.52 -19.76
C ILE A 261 41.71 -3.97 -19.29
N LEU A 262 40.52 -4.38 -18.83
CA LEU A 262 40.24 -5.79 -18.50
C LEU A 262 40.19 -6.66 -19.76
N ALA A 263 39.73 -6.14 -20.90
CA ALA A 263 39.82 -6.85 -22.19
C ALA A 263 41.27 -7.11 -22.61
N ALA A 264 42.17 -6.14 -22.45
CA ALA A 264 43.61 -6.34 -22.70
C ALA A 264 44.22 -7.42 -21.79
N LEU A 265 43.81 -7.49 -20.51
CA LEU A 265 44.21 -8.58 -19.61
C LEU A 265 43.61 -9.93 -20.01
N ALA A 266 42.34 -9.95 -20.43
CA ALA A 266 41.64 -11.16 -20.88
C ALA A 266 42.29 -11.74 -22.15
N VAL A 267 42.71 -10.92 -23.11
CA VAL A 267 43.50 -11.36 -24.27
C VAL A 267 44.79 -12.05 -23.83
N LYS A 268 45.56 -11.45 -22.90
CA LYS A 268 46.78 -12.09 -22.37
C LYS A 268 46.48 -13.41 -21.65
N TYR A 269 45.44 -13.45 -20.82
CA TYR A 269 45.06 -14.64 -20.06
C TYR A 269 44.55 -15.76 -20.96
N GLY A 270 43.67 -15.46 -21.92
CA GLY A 270 43.15 -16.42 -22.90
C GLY A 270 44.24 -16.99 -23.80
N VAL A 271 45.15 -16.15 -24.32
CA VAL A 271 46.32 -16.63 -25.08
C VAL A 271 47.22 -17.52 -24.22
N PHE A 272 47.45 -17.18 -22.95
CA PHE A 272 48.19 -18.05 -22.02
C PHE A 272 47.49 -19.40 -21.79
N LEU A 273 46.17 -19.42 -21.58
CA LEU A 273 45.38 -20.64 -21.41
C LEU A 273 45.42 -21.53 -22.65
N LEU A 274 45.27 -20.96 -23.85
CA LEU A 274 45.36 -21.71 -25.11
C LEU A 274 46.76 -22.29 -25.37
N LEU A 275 47.81 -21.55 -25.00
CA LEU A 275 49.18 -22.06 -25.03
C LEU A 275 49.40 -23.18 -24.00
N ALA A 276 48.75 -23.13 -22.84
CA ALA A 276 48.79 -24.21 -21.84
C ALA A 276 48.03 -25.46 -22.30
N GLU A 277 46.82 -25.31 -22.84
CA GLU A 277 45.97 -26.42 -23.33
C GLU A 277 46.65 -27.19 -24.46
N THR A 278 47.18 -26.47 -25.44
CA THR A 278 47.75 -27.06 -26.65
C THR A 278 49.22 -27.43 -26.52
N TYR A 279 49.85 -27.21 -25.35
CA TYR A 279 51.28 -27.46 -25.15
C TYR A 279 51.67 -28.93 -25.35
N ALA A 280 50.83 -29.89 -24.91
CA ALA A 280 51.11 -31.31 -25.08
C ALA A 280 50.96 -31.75 -26.55
N THR A 281 49.98 -31.21 -27.26
CA THR A 281 49.46 -31.74 -28.54
C THR A 281 49.97 -31.03 -29.78
N ASN A 282 50.30 -29.73 -29.71
CA ASN A 282 50.63 -28.90 -30.87
C ASN A 282 52.13 -28.52 -30.90
N GLN A 283 52.82 -28.82 -32.00
CA GLN A 283 54.23 -28.46 -32.19
C GLN A 283 54.47 -26.95 -32.31
N LEU A 284 53.54 -26.20 -32.93
CA LEU A 284 53.64 -24.74 -32.99
C LEU A 284 53.59 -24.12 -31.60
N THR A 285 52.70 -24.63 -30.74
CA THR A 285 52.62 -24.24 -29.33
C THR A 285 53.90 -24.54 -28.57
N LYS A 286 54.54 -25.70 -28.79
CA LYS A 286 55.84 -26.03 -28.19
C LYS A 286 56.93 -25.05 -28.61
N SER A 287 57.02 -24.68 -29.89
CA SER A 287 57.97 -23.68 -30.40
C SER A 287 57.71 -22.28 -29.83
N LEU A 288 56.45 -21.82 -29.81
CA LEU A 288 56.08 -20.52 -29.23
C LEU A 288 56.35 -20.48 -27.72
N ALA A 289 56.04 -21.56 -27.00
CA ALA A 289 56.34 -21.71 -25.58
C ALA A 289 57.85 -21.66 -25.31
N LEU A 290 58.67 -22.37 -26.10
CA LEU A 290 60.14 -22.33 -26.01
C LEU A 290 60.68 -20.90 -26.15
N ILE A 291 60.20 -20.15 -27.15
CA ILE A 291 60.59 -18.74 -27.37
C ILE A 291 60.15 -17.85 -26.19
N LYS A 292 58.93 -18.06 -25.65
CA LYS A 292 58.45 -17.38 -24.44
C LYS A 292 58.96 -18.00 -23.11
N GLN A 293 59.92 -18.92 -23.15
CA GLN A 293 60.53 -19.63 -22.00
C GLN A 293 59.57 -20.42 -21.08
N LEU A 294 58.34 -20.66 -21.53
CA LEU A 294 57.26 -21.32 -20.76
C LEU A 294 57.45 -22.83 -20.43
N PRO A 295 58.29 -23.65 -21.10
CA PRO A 295 58.49 -25.07 -20.74
C PRO A 295 58.94 -25.31 -19.30
N SER A 296 59.67 -24.36 -18.72
CA SER A 296 60.11 -24.38 -17.31
C SER A 296 58.97 -24.13 -16.31
N ILE A 297 57.83 -23.63 -16.79
CA ILE A 297 56.63 -23.27 -16.04
C ILE A 297 55.58 -24.39 -16.16
N PHE A 298 55.35 -24.93 -17.36
CA PHE A 298 54.43 -26.04 -17.59
C PHE A 298 54.89 -27.37 -16.97
N SER A 299 56.19 -27.57 -16.77
CA SER A 299 56.75 -28.78 -16.15
C SER A 299 56.52 -28.90 -14.63
N ARG A 300 55.84 -27.93 -13.97
CA ARG A 300 55.44 -28.00 -12.55
C ARG A 300 53.99 -27.55 -12.33
N GLN A 301 53.08 -28.18 -13.07
CA GLN A 301 51.63 -27.92 -13.14
C GLN A 301 50.97 -27.48 -11.82
N ASN A 302 51.19 -28.18 -10.70
CA ASN A 302 50.53 -27.89 -9.42
C ASN A 302 50.85 -26.49 -8.83
N ALA A 303 52.07 -25.98 -9.00
CA ALA A 303 52.45 -24.65 -8.51
C ALA A 303 51.89 -23.54 -9.40
N LEU A 304 51.81 -23.80 -10.70
CA LEU A 304 51.17 -22.94 -11.68
C LEU A 304 49.66 -22.81 -11.43
N HIS A 305 48.96 -23.92 -11.18
CA HIS A 305 47.54 -23.92 -10.79
C HIS A 305 47.30 -23.02 -9.57
N GLN A 306 48.03 -23.23 -8.47
CA GLN A 306 47.86 -22.43 -7.24
C GLN A 306 48.15 -20.94 -7.42
N ARG A 307 49.04 -20.54 -8.35
CA ARG A 307 49.27 -19.13 -8.70
C ARG A 307 48.10 -18.56 -9.49
N LEU A 308 47.63 -19.29 -10.49
CA LEU A 308 46.59 -18.82 -11.41
C LEU A 308 45.20 -18.80 -10.75
N ASP A 309 44.87 -19.75 -9.87
CA ASP A 309 43.63 -19.70 -9.08
C ASP A 309 43.56 -18.45 -8.18
N LYS A 310 44.66 -18.11 -7.48
CA LYS A 310 44.73 -16.86 -6.69
C LYS A 310 44.61 -15.62 -7.57
N THR A 311 45.22 -15.65 -8.75
CA THR A 311 45.14 -14.55 -9.73
C THR A 311 43.72 -14.40 -10.28
N ARG A 312 43.01 -15.52 -10.51
CA ARG A 312 41.62 -15.57 -10.98
C ARG A 312 40.62 -15.04 -9.95
N VAL A 313 40.85 -15.29 -8.66
CA VAL A 313 40.05 -14.66 -7.58
C VAL A 313 40.15 -13.13 -7.67
N LEU A 314 41.35 -12.57 -7.84
CA LEU A 314 41.55 -11.13 -8.02
C LEU A 314 40.93 -10.62 -9.34
N MET A 315 40.94 -11.40 -10.42
CA MET A 315 40.23 -11.08 -11.66
C MET A 315 38.72 -10.97 -11.46
N GLN A 316 38.11 -11.90 -10.72
CA GLN A 316 36.69 -11.82 -10.40
C GLN A 316 36.37 -10.59 -9.53
N ASP A 317 37.18 -10.29 -8.51
CA ASP A 317 37.01 -9.07 -7.70
C ASP A 317 37.09 -7.77 -8.54
N MET A 318 37.88 -7.77 -9.63
CA MET A 318 37.92 -6.67 -10.61
C MET A 318 36.66 -6.60 -11.49
N VAL A 319 36.16 -7.73 -11.99
CA VAL A 319 34.92 -7.80 -12.79
C VAL A 319 33.71 -7.38 -11.95
N ASP A 320 33.60 -7.89 -10.73
CA ASP A 320 32.47 -7.60 -9.83
C ASP A 320 32.42 -6.10 -9.48
N LEU A 321 33.57 -5.48 -9.21
CA LEU A 321 33.65 -4.03 -8.95
C LEU A 321 33.39 -3.20 -10.21
N THR A 322 33.86 -3.64 -11.38
CA THR A 322 33.57 -2.99 -12.67
C THR A 322 32.08 -3.05 -13.00
N THR A 323 31.43 -4.18 -12.68
CA THR A 323 29.98 -4.39 -12.83
C THR A 323 29.19 -3.44 -11.95
N THR A 324 29.61 -3.21 -10.70
CA THR A 324 29.02 -2.18 -9.83
C THR A 324 29.18 -0.77 -10.39
N ILE A 325 30.35 -0.43 -10.95
CA ILE A 325 30.60 0.87 -11.60
C ILE A 325 29.70 1.06 -12.83
N ILE A 326 29.50 0.01 -13.64
CA ILE A 326 28.55 0.00 -14.76
C ILE A 326 27.10 0.22 -14.28
N HIS A 327 26.69 -0.33 -13.13
CA HIS A 327 25.36 -0.07 -12.56
C HIS A 327 25.19 1.36 -12.02
N ILE A 328 26.18 1.90 -11.33
CA ILE A 328 26.20 3.33 -10.92
C ILE A 328 26.03 4.24 -12.13
N HIS A 329 26.69 3.90 -13.25
CA HIS A 329 26.63 4.64 -14.50
C HIS A 329 25.32 4.48 -15.30
N GLN A 330 24.36 3.68 -14.82
CA GLN A 330 22.98 3.56 -15.32
C GLN A 330 21.97 4.34 -14.45
N LEU A 331 22.38 4.89 -13.30
CA LEU A 331 21.51 5.77 -12.50
C LEU A 331 21.20 7.08 -13.24
N PRO A 332 20.03 7.70 -13.02
CA PRO A 332 19.76 9.05 -13.52
C PRO A 332 20.82 10.04 -12.99
N PRO A 333 21.26 11.05 -13.77
CA PRO A 333 22.41 11.88 -13.42
C PRO A 333 22.34 12.56 -12.03
N HIS A 334 21.13 12.96 -11.60
CA HIS A 334 20.89 13.60 -10.30
C HIS A 334 20.99 12.65 -9.10
N HIS A 335 20.99 11.32 -9.32
CA HIS A 335 21.25 10.31 -8.28
C HIS A 335 22.72 9.85 -8.21
N ILE A 336 23.60 10.36 -9.07
CA ILE A 336 25.05 10.10 -9.00
C ILE A 336 25.67 11.01 -7.92
N THR A 337 25.54 10.57 -6.66
CA THR A 337 25.98 11.32 -5.48
C THR A 337 27.52 11.41 -5.33
N PRO A 338 28.05 12.34 -4.50
CA PRO A 338 29.46 12.40 -4.16
C PRO A 338 30.05 11.08 -3.61
N ALA A 339 29.22 10.25 -2.97
CA ALA A 339 29.64 8.94 -2.48
C ALA A 339 30.16 8.03 -3.62
N PHE A 340 29.66 8.21 -4.85
CA PHE A 340 30.22 7.55 -6.03
C PHE A 340 31.39 8.34 -6.63
N THR A 341 31.26 9.65 -6.87
CA THR A 341 32.29 10.43 -7.59
C THR A 341 33.64 10.48 -6.89
N ASP A 342 33.65 10.44 -5.56
CA ASP A 342 34.88 10.45 -4.76
C ASP A 342 35.59 9.08 -4.76
N HIS A 343 34.83 7.99 -4.92
CA HIS A 343 35.33 6.62 -4.75
C HIS A 343 35.55 5.87 -6.08
N VAL A 344 34.84 6.21 -7.16
CA VAL A 344 35.05 5.61 -8.48
C VAL A 344 36.47 5.85 -9.04
N PRO A 345 37.08 7.05 -8.96
CA PRO A 345 38.49 7.24 -9.37
C PRO A 345 39.47 6.39 -8.56
N THR A 346 39.19 6.20 -7.26
CA THR A 346 39.96 5.31 -6.37
C THR A 346 39.81 3.84 -6.79
N ALA A 347 38.58 3.40 -7.09
CA ALA A 347 38.29 2.06 -7.59
C ALA A 347 39.01 1.79 -8.92
N VAL A 348 38.97 2.76 -9.84
CA VAL A 348 39.61 2.67 -11.16
C VAL A 348 41.13 2.55 -11.03
N TYR A 349 41.77 3.39 -10.21
CA TYR A 349 43.20 3.28 -9.91
C TYR A 349 43.57 1.87 -9.42
N TRP A 350 42.84 1.34 -8.44
CA TRP A 350 43.15 0.04 -7.86
C TRP A 350 42.88 -1.13 -8.82
N ILE A 351 41.83 -1.10 -9.65
CA ILE A 351 41.62 -2.13 -10.68
C ILE A 351 42.79 -2.14 -11.68
N VAL A 352 43.19 -0.99 -12.24
CA VAL A 352 44.28 -0.95 -13.23
C VAL A 352 45.62 -1.39 -12.61
N ARG A 353 45.87 -1.06 -11.33
CA ARG A 353 47.01 -1.60 -10.58
C ARG A 353 46.93 -3.13 -10.42
N CYS A 354 45.74 -3.67 -10.13
CA CYS A 354 45.52 -5.12 -10.04
C CYS A 354 45.70 -5.82 -11.40
N VAL A 355 45.32 -5.18 -12.51
CA VAL A 355 45.59 -5.67 -13.87
C VAL A 355 47.09 -5.84 -14.13
N LEU A 356 47.92 -4.87 -13.71
CA LEU A 356 49.39 -4.97 -13.83
C LEU A 356 49.97 -6.09 -12.93
N ILE A 357 49.40 -6.32 -11.74
CA ILE A 357 49.77 -7.44 -10.87
C ILE A 357 49.42 -8.77 -11.55
N CYS A 358 48.17 -8.95 -12.01
CA CYS A 358 47.73 -10.13 -12.74
C CYS A 358 48.58 -10.40 -13.99
N ALA A 359 48.86 -9.37 -14.81
CA ALA A 359 49.71 -9.49 -15.99
C ALA A 359 51.13 -9.98 -15.63
N SER A 360 51.74 -9.45 -14.55
CA SER A 360 53.06 -9.91 -14.11
C SER A 360 53.08 -11.38 -13.65
N HIS A 361 51.98 -11.88 -13.06
CA HIS A 361 51.83 -13.28 -12.68
C HIS A 361 51.54 -14.24 -13.85
N ILE A 362 50.88 -13.77 -14.91
CA ILE A 362 50.66 -14.52 -16.16
C ILE A 362 51.95 -14.60 -16.98
N SER A 363 52.59 -13.45 -17.22
CA SER A 363 53.77 -13.35 -18.09
C SER A 363 55.04 -13.96 -17.50
N GLY A 364 55.06 -14.29 -16.20
CA GLY A 364 56.14 -15.05 -15.57
C GLY A 364 57.51 -14.38 -15.71
N ALA A 365 57.60 -13.11 -15.28
CA ALA A 365 58.71 -12.18 -15.49
C ALA A 365 60.08 -12.83 -15.68
N SER A 366 60.76 -12.45 -16.78
CA SER A 366 62.06 -12.98 -17.23
C SER A 366 63.20 -12.66 -16.26
N GLY A 367 63.29 -13.43 -15.17
CA GLY A 367 64.24 -13.25 -14.07
C GLY A 367 64.81 -14.59 -13.59
N PHE A 368 66.13 -14.69 -13.55
CA PHE A 368 66.89 -15.92 -13.30
C PHE A 368 66.55 -16.64 -11.98
N LYS A 369 66.38 -17.98 -12.09
CA LYS A 369 66.83 -19.01 -11.14
C LYS A 369 66.75 -18.68 -9.62
N GLN A 370 65.58 -18.85 -9.00
CA GLN A 370 65.45 -19.62 -7.75
C GLN A 370 63.98 -20.07 -7.51
N ASP A 371 63.80 -21.09 -6.67
CA ASP A 371 62.57 -21.77 -6.20
C ASP A 371 61.18 -21.24 -6.61
N GLN A 372 60.45 -22.10 -7.34
CA GLN A 372 59.18 -21.80 -8.01
C GLN A 372 57.93 -21.98 -7.13
N ILE A 373 57.94 -21.44 -5.91
CA ILE A 373 56.73 -21.23 -5.10
C ILE A 373 56.47 -19.73 -5.09
N MET A 374 55.20 -19.28 -5.15
CA MET A 374 54.91 -17.86 -4.92
C MET A 374 55.47 -17.43 -3.56
N SER A 375 56.25 -16.36 -3.54
CA SER A 375 56.75 -15.77 -2.30
C SER A 375 55.58 -15.37 -1.41
N PHE A 376 55.80 -15.39 -0.09
CA PHE A 376 54.81 -14.93 0.89
C PHE A 376 54.35 -13.48 0.58
N MET A 377 55.25 -12.65 0.06
CA MET A 377 54.96 -11.27 -0.36
C MET A 377 53.99 -11.20 -1.55
N GLU A 378 54.20 -11.99 -2.62
CA GLU A 378 53.26 -12.04 -3.76
C GLU A 378 51.87 -12.54 -3.34
N VAL A 379 51.81 -13.59 -2.51
CA VAL A 379 50.53 -14.11 -2.01
C VAL A 379 49.81 -13.07 -1.15
N SER A 380 50.56 -12.34 -0.32
CA SER A 380 50.02 -11.24 0.49
C SER A 380 49.56 -10.06 -0.37
N GLU A 381 50.29 -9.70 -1.44
CA GLU A 381 49.92 -8.60 -2.34
C GLU A 381 48.62 -8.91 -3.10
N ILE A 382 48.47 -10.13 -3.65
CA ILE A 382 47.18 -10.53 -4.26
C ILE A 382 46.07 -10.45 -3.22
N HIS A 383 46.26 -11.04 -2.03
CA HIS A 383 45.23 -11.09 -1.00
C HIS A 383 44.80 -9.70 -0.50
N GLU A 384 45.76 -8.81 -0.21
CA GLU A 384 45.50 -7.44 0.25
C GLU A 384 44.73 -6.64 -0.80
N ASN A 385 45.12 -6.76 -2.08
CA ASN A 385 44.42 -6.07 -3.16
C ASN A 385 43.03 -6.65 -3.42
N SER A 386 42.86 -7.98 -3.38
CA SER A 386 41.53 -8.62 -3.51
C SER A 386 40.58 -8.13 -2.41
N GLU A 387 41.07 -8.07 -1.17
CA GLU A 387 40.32 -7.57 -0.01
C GLU A 387 40.05 -6.06 -0.11
N ARG A 388 40.97 -5.27 -0.67
CA ARG A 388 40.78 -3.84 -0.96
C ARG A 388 39.68 -3.62 -2.02
N LEU A 389 39.70 -4.36 -3.13
CA LEU A 389 38.66 -4.28 -4.16
C LEU A 389 37.29 -4.66 -3.59
N ARG A 390 37.18 -5.76 -2.81
CA ARG A 390 35.93 -6.15 -2.14
C ARG A 390 35.42 -5.08 -1.17
N LYS A 391 36.29 -4.43 -0.40
CA LYS A 391 35.92 -3.33 0.51
C LYS A 391 35.34 -2.12 -0.24
N ILE A 392 35.95 -1.75 -1.37
CA ILE A 392 35.43 -0.69 -2.25
C ILE A 392 34.09 -1.12 -2.87
N ASN A 393 34.00 -2.35 -3.37
CA ASN A 393 32.78 -2.88 -4.01
C ASN A 393 31.60 -2.94 -3.03
N ALA A 394 31.81 -3.48 -1.84
CA ALA A 394 30.79 -3.57 -0.79
C ALA A 394 30.26 -2.18 -0.39
N TYR A 395 31.13 -1.17 -0.28
CA TYR A 395 30.71 0.21 -0.03
C TYR A 395 29.89 0.77 -1.19
N LEU A 396 30.38 0.64 -2.43
CA LEU A 396 29.67 1.14 -3.62
C LEU A 396 28.31 0.46 -3.82
N LEU A 397 28.20 -0.85 -3.57
CA LEU A 397 26.94 -1.60 -3.56
C LEU A 397 25.97 -1.12 -2.47
N GLU A 398 26.48 -0.78 -1.27
CA GLU A 398 25.65 -0.21 -0.20
C GLU A 398 25.07 1.16 -0.59
N GLN A 399 25.88 2.02 -1.23
CA GLN A 399 25.41 3.33 -1.73
C GLN A 399 24.46 3.17 -2.92
N LEU A 400 24.75 2.26 -3.85
CA LEU A 400 23.89 1.93 -5.00
C LEU A 400 22.51 1.47 -4.54
N LYS A 401 22.44 0.58 -3.54
CA LYS A 401 21.18 0.16 -2.94
C LYS A 401 20.40 1.32 -2.31
N LYS A 402 21.07 2.26 -1.64
CA LYS A 402 20.42 3.46 -1.08
C LYS A 402 19.88 4.37 -2.19
N SER A 403 20.65 4.61 -3.25
CA SER A 403 20.19 5.38 -4.41
C SER A 403 18.98 4.75 -5.08
N HIS A 404 18.93 3.43 -5.26
CA HIS A 404 17.76 2.74 -5.79
C HIS A 404 16.52 2.92 -4.90
N LEU A 405 16.64 2.76 -3.57
CA LEU A 405 15.52 3.01 -2.65
C LEU A 405 15.05 4.48 -2.72
N THR A 406 15.96 5.45 -2.80
CA THR A 406 15.58 6.87 -2.96
C THR A 406 14.90 7.15 -4.30
N ILE A 407 15.24 6.44 -5.38
CA ILE A 407 14.55 6.52 -6.68
C ILE A 407 13.15 5.91 -6.57
N GLU A 408 13.02 4.73 -5.96
CA GLU A 408 11.74 4.06 -5.74
C GLU A 408 10.79 4.90 -4.87
N ASP A 409 11.28 5.44 -3.76
CA ASP A 409 10.53 6.34 -2.87
C ASP A 409 10.14 7.66 -3.57
N GLY A 410 11.01 8.20 -4.43
CA GLY A 410 10.72 9.40 -5.23
C GLY A 410 9.58 9.20 -6.22
N ILE A 411 9.67 8.15 -7.06
CA ILE A 411 8.61 7.76 -8.01
C ILE A 411 7.30 7.47 -7.27
N MET A 412 7.38 6.82 -6.11
CA MET A 412 6.24 6.54 -5.24
C MET A 412 5.55 7.79 -4.69
N GLU A 413 6.31 8.85 -4.37
CA GLU A 413 5.76 10.14 -3.93
C GLU A 413 5.19 10.93 -5.11
N GLU A 414 5.88 10.99 -6.26
CA GLU A 414 5.37 11.64 -7.48
C GLU A 414 4.02 11.06 -7.90
N GLU A 415 3.89 9.73 -7.95
CA GLU A 415 2.63 9.07 -8.28
C GLU A 415 1.54 9.29 -7.22
N TYR A 416 1.89 9.38 -5.93
CA TYR A 416 0.95 9.68 -4.86
C TYR A 416 0.41 11.12 -4.96
N GLN A 417 1.28 12.10 -5.25
CA GLN A 417 0.90 13.49 -5.48
C GLN A 417 0.05 13.66 -6.75
N GLU A 418 0.37 12.92 -7.83
CA GLU A 418 -0.43 12.93 -9.06
C GLU A 418 -1.83 12.33 -8.84
N LEU A 419 -1.99 11.30 -8.00
CA LEU A 419 -3.31 10.78 -7.62
C LEU A 419 -4.12 11.80 -6.81
N ILE A 420 -3.48 12.55 -5.90
CA ILE A 420 -4.14 13.68 -5.21
C ILE A 420 -4.64 14.70 -6.24
N GLN A 421 -3.79 15.17 -7.16
CA GLN A 421 -4.19 16.14 -8.19
C GLN A 421 -5.32 15.59 -9.07
N THR A 422 -5.24 14.32 -9.46
CA THR A 422 -6.21 13.60 -10.31
C THR A 422 -7.63 13.58 -9.72
N PHE A 423 -7.77 13.44 -8.39
CA PHE A 423 -9.07 13.33 -7.70
C PHE A 423 -9.48 14.59 -6.91
N THR A 424 -8.79 15.72 -7.08
CA THR A 424 -9.08 16.98 -6.35
C THR A 424 -9.03 18.24 -7.20
N THR A 425 -8.16 18.28 -8.21
CA THR A 425 -7.76 19.51 -8.92
C THR A 425 -8.07 19.41 -10.41
N ILE A 426 -7.89 18.22 -11.00
CA ILE A 426 -8.19 17.97 -12.41
C ILE A 426 -9.68 17.69 -12.57
N ILE A 427 -10.32 18.38 -13.54
CA ILE A 427 -11.67 18.08 -14.00
C ILE A 427 -11.56 17.27 -15.29
N HIS A 428 -11.96 16.00 -15.25
CA HIS A 428 -11.96 15.13 -16.42
C HIS A 428 -13.25 15.27 -17.22
N VAL A 429 -13.24 14.83 -18.48
CA VAL A 429 -14.44 14.72 -19.32
C VAL A 429 -15.23 13.44 -18.99
N ASP A 430 -14.54 12.44 -18.41
CA ASP A 430 -15.03 11.09 -18.18
C ASP A 430 -14.41 10.49 -16.90
N VAL A 431 -15.05 9.48 -16.31
CA VAL A 431 -14.57 8.74 -15.13
C VAL A 431 -13.43 7.76 -15.45
N VAL A 432 -13.25 7.34 -16.70
CA VAL A 432 -12.25 6.32 -17.08
C VAL A 432 -10.79 6.81 -16.98
N PRO A 433 -10.40 8.03 -17.39
CA PRO A 433 -9.03 8.53 -17.20
C PRO A 433 -8.52 8.52 -15.74
N PRO A 434 -9.25 9.03 -14.72
CA PRO A 434 -8.79 8.93 -13.32
C PRO A 434 -8.78 7.49 -12.80
N LEU A 435 -9.72 6.63 -13.22
CA LEU A 435 -9.69 5.20 -12.88
C LEU A 435 -8.46 4.49 -13.48
N ILE A 436 -8.12 4.73 -14.74
CA ILE A 436 -6.90 4.20 -15.38
C ILE A 436 -5.66 4.71 -14.64
N ARG A 437 -5.67 5.94 -14.11
CA ARG A 437 -4.53 6.47 -13.36
C ARG A 437 -4.36 5.81 -11.98
N LEU A 438 -5.47 5.52 -11.30
CA LEU A 438 -5.51 4.81 -10.02
C LEU A 438 -5.11 3.33 -10.14
N LEU A 439 -5.59 2.63 -11.17
CA LEU A 439 -5.49 1.18 -11.30
C LEU A 439 -4.25 0.70 -12.08
N ARG A 440 -3.47 1.61 -12.66
CA ARG A 440 -2.23 1.31 -13.41
C ARG A 440 -1.31 0.37 -12.61
N PRO A 441 -0.78 -0.72 -13.20
CA PRO A 441 -0.76 -1.07 -14.63
C PRO A 441 -1.86 -2.07 -15.04
N ILE A 442 -2.98 -2.13 -14.31
CA ILE A 442 -4.10 -3.01 -14.62
C ILE A 442 -4.99 -2.33 -15.66
N ASP A 443 -5.33 -3.06 -16.72
CA ASP A 443 -6.00 -2.58 -17.94
C ASP A 443 -7.38 -3.22 -18.18
N PHE A 444 -7.68 -4.35 -17.51
CA PHE A 444 -8.96 -5.04 -17.59
C PHE A 444 -9.64 -5.24 -16.24
N LEU A 445 -10.96 -5.42 -16.31
CA LEU A 445 -11.87 -5.80 -15.23
C LEU A 445 -12.54 -7.14 -15.58
N TYR A 446 -13.03 -7.85 -14.57
CA TYR A 446 -14.03 -8.91 -14.74
C TYR A 446 -15.44 -8.35 -14.52
N HIS A 447 -16.43 -8.99 -15.14
CA HIS A 447 -17.84 -8.68 -14.96
C HIS A 447 -18.71 -9.89 -15.31
N GLY A 448 -19.79 -10.11 -14.55
CA GLY A 448 -20.68 -11.27 -14.66
C GLY A 448 -20.30 -12.37 -13.66
N ASP A 449 -21.31 -13.07 -13.16
CA ASP A 449 -21.24 -14.15 -12.18
C ASP A 449 -20.97 -15.53 -12.80
N GLY A 450 -20.27 -16.41 -12.08
CA GLY A 450 -20.09 -17.82 -12.44
C GLY A 450 -19.67 -18.06 -13.90
N ALA A 451 -20.59 -18.60 -14.70
CA ALA A 451 -20.38 -18.92 -16.12
C ALA A 451 -20.58 -17.73 -17.09
N SER A 452 -21.11 -16.60 -16.63
CA SER A 452 -21.26 -15.37 -17.42
C SER A 452 -20.03 -14.44 -17.35
N LYS A 453 -19.12 -14.72 -16.39
CA LYS A 453 -17.89 -13.99 -16.08
C LYS A 453 -16.99 -13.79 -17.32
N ARG A 454 -16.89 -12.54 -17.77
CA ARG A 454 -16.06 -12.09 -18.91
C ARG A 454 -15.01 -11.07 -18.48
N ARG A 455 -13.90 -11.00 -19.22
CA ARG A 455 -12.95 -9.87 -19.13
C ARG A 455 -13.43 -8.72 -20.02
N VAL A 456 -13.31 -7.49 -19.53
CA VAL A 456 -13.71 -6.25 -20.21
C VAL A 456 -12.68 -5.14 -19.93
N GLY A 457 -12.54 -4.18 -20.83
CA GLY A 457 -11.71 -2.99 -20.57
C GLY A 457 -12.38 -2.03 -19.59
N ILE A 458 -11.60 -1.16 -18.92
CA ILE A 458 -12.11 -0.16 -17.97
C ILE A 458 -13.09 0.83 -18.65
N ASN A 459 -13.01 0.98 -19.98
CA ASN A 459 -13.88 1.83 -20.80
C ASN A 459 -15.39 1.47 -20.78
N VAL A 460 -15.79 0.34 -20.20
CA VAL A 460 -17.21 0.01 -19.95
C VAL A 460 -17.88 0.89 -18.88
N LEU A 461 -17.10 1.71 -18.17
CA LEU A 461 -17.55 2.66 -17.15
C LEU A 461 -17.71 4.10 -17.68
N THR A 462 -17.41 4.35 -18.96
CA THR A 462 -17.53 5.69 -19.58
C THR A 462 -18.92 6.29 -19.39
N GLN A 463 -18.93 7.57 -18.97
CA GLN A 463 -20.08 8.39 -18.60
C GLN A 463 -21.01 7.82 -17.51
N LYS A 464 -20.56 6.86 -16.69
CA LYS A 464 -21.34 6.31 -15.57
C LYS A 464 -20.93 6.90 -14.23
N HIS A 465 -21.88 6.97 -13.29
CA HIS A 465 -21.55 7.05 -11.86
C HIS A 465 -20.94 5.71 -11.41
N VAL A 466 -19.87 5.76 -10.62
CA VAL A 466 -19.13 4.56 -10.17
C VAL A 466 -19.00 4.57 -8.65
N LEU A 467 -19.38 3.45 -8.02
CA LEU A 467 -19.10 3.19 -6.60
C LEU A 467 -17.88 2.26 -6.50
N LEU A 468 -16.72 2.84 -6.16
CA LEU A 468 -15.49 2.08 -5.89
C LEU A 468 -15.56 1.44 -4.50
N LEU A 469 -15.75 0.13 -4.47
CA LEU A 469 -15.76 -0.68 -3.26
C LEU A 469 -14.31 -1.09 -2.95
N VAL A 470 -13.71 -0.45 -1.94
CA VAL A 470 -12.30 -0.68 -1.53
C VAL A 470 -12.28 -1.44 -0.21
N SER A 471 -11.55 -2.56 -0.14
CA SER A 471 -11.57 -3.45 1.04
C SER A 471 -10.30 -4.27 1.21
N ASP A 472 -10.15 -4.89 2.38
CA ASP A 472 -9.32 -6.09 2.53
C ASP A 472 -10.02 -7.32 1.90
N LEU A 473 -9.39 -8.49 1.97
CA LEU A 473 -10.02 -9.78 1.64
C LEU A 473 -10.64 -10.48 2.87
N GLU A 474 -10.34 -10.02 4.09
CA GLU A 474 -10.67 -10.74 5.32
C GLU A 474 -12.12 -10.51 5.75
N ASN A 475 -12.60 -9.26 5.70
CA ASN A 475 -13.75 -8.81 6.50
C ASN A 475 -15.02 -8.47 5.69
N ILE A 476 -14.93 -8.36 4.35
CA ILE A 476 -16.01 -7.84 3.49
C ILE A 476 -17.22 -8.78 3.27
N GLU A 477 -17.16 -10.04 3.71
CA GLU A 477 -18.19 -11.07 3.39
C GLU A 477 -19.63 -10.65 3.75
N LYS A 478 -19.80 -9.84 4.80
CA LYS A 478 -21.10 -9.34 5.26
C LYS A 478 -21.65 -8.25 4.33
N GLU A 479 -20.80 -7.29 3.96
CA GLU A 479 -21.08 -6.23 2.99
C GLU A 479 -21.40 -6.82 1.61
N LEU A 480 -20.65 -7.82 1.14
CA LEU A 480 -20.93 -8.47 -0.15
C LEU A 480 -22.31 -9.11 -0.19
N TYR A 481 -22.68 -9.84 0.87
CA TYR A 481 -23.98 -10.52 0.97
C TYR A 481 -25.15 -9.53 0.91
N ILE A 482 -25.05 -8.41 1.63
CA ILE A 482 -26.08 -7.37 1.59
C ILE A 482 -26.09 -6.66 0.23
N LEU A 483 -24.94 -6.32 -0.35
CA LEU A 483 -24.87 -5.75 -1.70
C LEU A 483 -25.50 -6.66 -2.75
N GLU A 484 -25.29 -7.98 -2.69
CA GLU A 484 -25.92 -8.92 -3.63
C GLU A 484 -27.46 -8.88 -3.53
N SER A 485 -28.02 -8.71 -2.34
CA SER A 485 -29.48 -8.63 -2.12
C SER A 485 -30.12 -7.31 -2.58
N LEU A 486 -29.30 -6.26 -2.71
CA LEU A 486 -29.72 -4.88 -3.03
C LEU A 486 -29.40 -4.46 -4.49
N TYR A 487 -28.33 -4.99 -5.09
CA TYR A 487 -27.82 -4.59 -6.43
C TYR A 487 -28.70 -5.11 -7.58
N THR A 488 -29.86 -4.49 -7.72
CA THR A 488 -30.88 -4.77 -8.75
C THR A 488 -30.56 -4.07 -10.07
N GLU A 489 -31.26 -4.46 -11.15
CA GLU A 489 -31.13 -3.82 -12.48
C GLU A 489 -31.40 -2.30 -12.44
N ALA A 490 -32.30 -1.85 -11.57
CA ALA A 490 -32.57 -0.42 -11.36
C ALA A 490 -31.37 0.35 -10.75
N TRP A 491 -30.53 -0.32 -9.96
CA TRP A 491 -29.27 0.27 -9.47
C TRP A 491 -28.27 0.38 -10.62
N GLN A 492 -28.12 -0.67 -11.45
CA GLN A 492 -27.21 -0.71 -12.60
C GLN A 492 -27.52 0.38 -13.65
N GLN A 493 -28.78 0.78 -13.78
CA GLN A 493 -29.20 1.93 -14.61
C GLN A 493 -28.76 3.29 -14.03
N SER A 494 -28.49 3.37 -12.73
CA SER A 494 -28.19 4.61 -11.99
C SER A 494 -26.69 4.76 -11.69
N PHE A 495 -25.99 3.67 -11.39
CA PHE A 495 -24.56 3.62 -11.07
C PHE A 495 -24.03 2.17 -11.12
N GLU A 496 -22.73 2.00 -11.34
CA GLU A 496 -22.07 0.69 -11.33
C GLU A 496 -21.16 0.54 -10.11
N ILE A 497 -21.06 -0.66 -9.54
CA ILE A 497 -20.06 -0.98 -8.51
C ILE A 497 -18.77 -1.50 -9.17
N LEU A 498 -17.61 -1.12 -8.64
CA LEU A 498 -16.31 -1.69 -8.99
C LEU A 498 -15.54 -2.08 -7.72
N TRP A 499 -15.29 -3.37 -7.52
CA TRP A 499 -14.50 -3.89 -6.40
C TRP A 499 -12.99 -3.81 -6.65
N VAL A 500 -12.29 -3.19 -5.71
CA VAL A 500 -10.83 -3.00 -5.66
C VAL A 500 -10.32 -3.59 -4.32
N PRO A 501 -9.93 -4.87 -4.28
CA PRO A 501 -9.33 -5.47 -3.09
C PRO A 501 -7.90 -4.97 -2.90
N VAL A 502 -7.54 -4.71 -1.64
CA VAL A 502 -6.28 -4.09 -1.21
C VAL A 502 -5.65 -4.93 -0.11
N GLN A 503 -4.55 -5.60 -0.44
CA GLN A 503 -3.65 -6.25 0.52
C GLN A 503 -2.25 -5.63 0.39
N ASP A 504 -1.54 -5.45 1.52
CA ASP A 504 -0.16 -4.93 1.49
C ASP A 504 0.85 -5.99 0.99
N PHE A 505 0.50 -7.27 1.13
CA PHE A 505 1.22 -8.44 0.60
C PHE A 505 0.19 -9.47 0.11
N TRP A 506 0.46 -10.14 -1.01
CA TRP A 506 -0.41 -11.18 -1.56
C TRP A 506 0.23 -12.56 -1.43
N THR A 507 -0.52 -13.53 -0.89
CA THR A 507 -0.16 -14.94 -0.80
C THR A 507 -1.01 -15.81 -1.74
N GLU A 508 -0.67 -17.09 -1.88
CA GLU A 508 -1.50 -18.07 -2.59
C GLU A 508 -2.88 -18.29 -1.93
N ALA A 509 -2.98 -18.04 -0.61
CA ALA A 509 -4.25 -18.11 0.11
C ALA A 509 -5.14 -16.88 -0.20
N ASP A 510 -4.53 -15.70 -0.39
CA ASP A 510 -5.25 -14.50 -0.84
C ASP A 510 -5.86 -14.68 -2.23
N ASP A 511 -5.16 -15.33 -3.17
CA ASP A 511 -5.70 -15.61 -4.50
C ASP A 511 -6.92 -16.53 -4.43
N ALA A 512 -6.82 -17.60 -3.63
CA ALA A 512 -7.92 -18.54 -3.41
C ALA A 512 -9.12 -17.86 -2.73
N LYS A 513 -8.90 -16.94 -1.77
CA LYS A 513 -9.98 -16.18 -1.15
C LYS A 513 -10.57 -15.14 -2.12
N PHE A 514 -9.74 -14.43 -2.89
CA PHE A 514 -10.17 -13.49 -3.91
C PHE A 514 -11.10 -14.14 -4.93
N GLU A 515 -10.69 -15.25 -5.57
CA GLU A 515 -11.55 -15.95 -6.55
C GLU A 515 -12.82 -16.54 -5.91
N SER A 516 -12.75 -16.96 -4.64
CA SER A 516 -13.93 -17.41 -3.88
C SER A 516 -14.97 -16.28 -3.71
N LEU A 517 -14.53 -15.09 -3.25
CA LEU A 517 -15.40 -13.92 -3.07
C LEU A 517 -15.94 -13.39 -4.42
N HIS A 518 -15.06 -13.34 -5.42
CA HIS A 518 -15.32 -12.87 -6.79
C HIS A 518 -16.35 -13.74 -7.53
N SER A 519 -16.44 -15.05 -7.24
CA SER A 519 -17.22 -16.02 -8.01
C SER A 519 -18.69 -15.67 -8.28
N ASN A 520 -19.35 -14.99 -7.34
CA ASN A 520 -20.77 -14.63 -7.39
C ASN A 520 -21.02 -13.13 -7.66
N MET A 521 -19.98 -12.34 -7.93
CA MET A 521 -20.12 -10.89 -8.09
C MET A 521 -20.72 -10.51 -9.46
N LYS A 522 -21.82 -9.76 -9.44
CA LYS A 522 -22.54 -9.27 -10.64
C LYS A 522 -22.02 -7.91 -11.13
N TRP A 523 -21.33 -7.18 -10.27
CA TRP A 523 -20.66 -5.91 -10.56
C TRP A 523 -19.24 -6.11 -11.13
N TYR A 524 -18.48 -5.04 -11.36
CA TYR A 524 -17.13 -5.15 -11.90
C TYR A 524 -16.11 -5.48 -10.80
N VAL A 525 -15.09 -6.27 -11.15
CA VAL A 525 -14.01 -6.67 -10.25
C VAL A 525 -12.66 -6.39 -10.91
N LEU A 526 -11.70 -5.89 -10.15
CA LEU A 526 -10.35 -5.59 -10.63
C LEU A 526 -9.63 -6.84 -11.17
N GLY A 527 -9.03 -6.76 -12.36
CA GLY A 527 -8.52 -7.93 -13.10
C GLY A 527 -7.30 -8.63 -12.49
N GLU A 528 -6.29 -7.87 -12.07
CA GLU A 528 -5.03 -8.40 -11.52
C GLU A 528 -4.59 -7.61 -10.27
N PRO A 529 -5.34 -7.68 -9.16
CA PRO A 529 -5.16 -6.78 -8.02
C PRO A 529 -3.77 -6.85 -7.37
N ARG A 530 -3.06 -7.99 -7.52
CA ARG A 530 -1.63 -8.16 -7.19
C ARG A 530 -0.70 -7.11 -7.81
N ARG A 531 -1.06 -6.53 -8.96
CA ARG A 531 -0.26 -5.52 -9.68
C ARG A 531 -0.57 -4.09 -9.27
N LEU A 532 -1.60 -3.86 -8.44
CA LEU A 532 -2.00 -2.54 -7.99
C LEU A 532 -0.84 -1.87 -7.24
N ARG A 533 -0.48 -0.66 -7.67
CA ARG A 533 0.73 -0.01 -7.17
C ARG A 533 0.60 0.44 -5.72
N ARG A 534 1.70 0.36 -4.97
CA ARG A 534 1.79 0.85 -3.59
C ARG A 534 1.43 2.34 -3.47
N SER A 535 1.66 3.14 -4.51
CA SER A 535 1.24 4.55 -4.60
C SER A 535 -0.28 4.71 -4.52
N ALA A 536 -1.03 3.87 -5.26
CA ALA A 536 -2.49 3.79 -5.18
C ALA A 536 -2.99 3.23 -3.85
N VAL A 537 -2.34 2.18 -3.31
CA VAL A 537 -2.68 1.65 -1.97
C VAL A 537 -2.48 2.72 -0.88
N ARG A 538 -1.34 3.43 -0.90
CA ARG A 538 -1.06 4.55 -0.01
C ARG A 538 -2.09 5.67 -0.17
N PHE A 539 -2.48 6.01 -1.40
CA PHE A 539 -3.51 7.01 -1.68
C PHE A 539 -4.86 6.62 -1.07
N MET A 540 -5.35 5.40 -1.29
CA MET A 540 -6.60 4.92 -0.70
C MET A 540 -6.53 4.88 0.83
N ARG A 541 -5.40 4.46 1.42
CA ARG A 541 -5.20 4.41 2.87
C ARG A 541 -5.10 5.80 3.53
N GLN A 542 -4.35 6.74 2.93
CA GLN A 542 -4.04 8.05 3.53
C GLN A 542 -5.02 9.16 3.13
N TRP A 543 -5.49 9.18 1.87
CA TRP A 543 -6.34 10.25 1.33
C TRP A 543 -7.83 9.93 1.43
N TRP A 544 -8.25 8.71 1.07
CA TRP A 544 -9.63 8.25 1.26
C TRP A 544 -9.88 7.60 2.63
N GLY A 545 -8.83 7.38 3.42
CA GLY A 545 -8.94 6.93 4.82
C GLY A 545 -9.19 5.43 5.01
N PHE A 546 -8.98 4.60 3.98
CA PHE A 546 -9.12 3.15 4.08
C PHE A 546 -8.15 2.56 5.13
N LYS A 547 -8.67 1.70 6.02
CA LYS A 547 -7.87 1.04 7.07
C LYS A 547 -8.04 -0.48 6.99
N ASN A 548 -9.10 -0.97 7.62
CA ASN A 548 -9.45 -2.39 7.69
C ASN A 548 -10.93 -2.59 7.30
N ARG A 549 -11.84 -1.76 7.84
CA ARG A 549 -13.23 -1.72 7.35
C ARG A 549 -13.26 -1.27 5.88
N PRO A 550 -14.12 -1.88 5.04
CA PRO A 550 -14.28 -1.47 3.64
C PRO A 550 -14.86 -0.05 3.56
N ILE A 551 -14.56 0.65 2.47
CA ILE A 551 -15.13 1.96 2.13
C ILE A 551 -15.69 1.95 0.71
N LEU A 552 -16.69 2.79 0.46
CA LEU A 552 -17.39 2.86 -0.82
C LEU A 552 -17.28 4.27 -1.40
N ILE A 553 -16.29 4.55 -2.25
CA ILE A 553 -16.07 5.89 -2.81
C ILE A 553 -17.03 6.11 -3.98
N ALA A 554 -17.86 7.15 -3.88
CA ALA A 554 -18.78 7.53 -4.96
C ALA A 554 -18.11 8.53 -5.91
N LEU A 555 -18.07 8.17 -7.20
CA LEU A 555 -17.60 9.01 -8.30
C LEU A 555 -18.76 9.44 -9.21
N ASP A 556 -18.70 10.68 -9.70
CA ASP A 556 -19.55 11.15 -10.80
C ASP A 556 -19.04 10.68 -12.19
N PRO A 557 -19.79 10.90 -13.28
CA PRO A 557 -19.37 10.57 -14.66
C PRO A 557 -18.08 11.25 -15.14
N LYS A 558 -17.54 12.22 -14.40
CA LYS A 558 -16.28 12.95 -14.65
C LYS A 558 -15.18 12.56 -13.66
N GLY A 559 -15.40 11.51 -12.86
CA GLY A 559 -14.45 11.01 -11.86
C GLY A 559 -14.26 11.90 -10.63
N GLN A 560 -15.15 12.87 -10.38
CA GLN A 560 -15.13 13.68 -9.17
C GLN A 560 -15.67 12.90 -7.97
N VAL A 561 -15.02 13.03 -6.82
CA VAL A 561 -15.41 12.34 -5.58
C VAL A 561 -16.63 13.02 -4.96
N MET A 562 -17.78 12.35 -5.00
CA MET A 562 -19.04 12.80 -4.39
C MET A 562 -19.12 12.42 -2.89
N SER A 563 -18.53 11.29 -2.52
CA SER A 563 -18.27 10.90 -1.13
C SER A 563 -17.09 9.92 -1.05
N THR A 564 -16.24 10.06 -0.03
CA THR A 564 -15.16 9.11 0.28
C THR A 564 -15.66 7.87 1.03
N ASN A 565 -16.88 7.89 1.57
CA ASN A 565 -17.56 6.68 2.04
C ASN A 565 -19.09 6.82 1.95
N ALA A 566 -19.67 6.19 0.94
CA ALA A 566 -21.10 6.15 0.68
C ALA A 566 -21.84 5.03 1.41
N PHE A 567 -21.16 4.09 2.10
CA PHE A 567 -21.82 2.98 2.80
C PHE A 567 -22.98 3.43 3.71
N PRO A 568 -22.84 4.46 4.56
CA PRO A 568 -23.96 4.91 5.39
C PRO A 568 -25.17 5.34 4.56
N MET A 569 -24.95 6.04 3.44
CA MET A 569 -26.03 6.46 2.54
C MET A 569 -26.69 5.27 1.83
N VAL A 570 -25.91 4.29 1.35
CA VAL A 570 -26.42 3.08 0.71
C VAL A 570 -27.22 2.20 1.69
N TRP A 571 -26.77 2.10 2.94
CA TRP A 571 -27.46 1.33 3.98
C TRP A 571 -28.76 1.99 4.47
N ILE A 572 -28.80 3.31 4.64
CA ILE A 572 -30.01 4.01 5.07
C ILE A 572 -31.02 4.12 3.93
N TRP A 573 -30.57 4.58 2.75
CA TRP A 573 -31.41 5.12 1.67
C TRP A 573 -31.37 4.33 0.36
N GLN A 574 -30.54 3.30 0.24
CA GLN A 574 -30.49 2.44 -0.95
C GLN A 574 -30.25 3.29 -2.24
N PRO A 575 -31.00 3.21 -3.37
CA PRO A 575 -30.70 4.03 -4.54
C PRO A 575 -31.14 5.50 -4.39
N PHE A 576 -32.03 5.83 -3.44
CA PHE A 576 -32.57 7.19 -3.28
C PHE A 576 -31.51 8.22 -2.86
N ALA A 577 -30.39 7.76 -2.31
CA ALA A 577 -29.22 8.57 -2.02
C ALA A 577 -28.41 9.02 -3.24
N HIS A 578 -28.59 8.42 -4.42
CA HIS A 578 -27.91 8.84 -5.64
C HIS A 578 -28.12 10.36 -5.89
N PRO A 579 -27.08 11.14 -6.24
CA PRO A 579 -25.70 10.74 -6.62
C PRO A 579 -24.69 10.68 -5.46
N PHE A 580 -25.15 10.34 -4.24
CA PHE A 580 -24.34 10.10 -3.03
C PHE A 580 -23.53 11.32 -2.56
N THR A 581 -24.16 12.49 -2.57
CA THR A 581 -23.59 13.75 -2.06
C THR A 581 -24.13 14.08 -0.68
N THR A 582 -23.35 14.83 0.10
CA THR A 582 -23.78 15.38 1.41
C THR A 582 -24.99 16.30 1.31
N SER A 583 -25.29 16.87 0.13
CA SER A 583 -26.55 17.61 -0.06
C SER A 583 -27.73 16.66 -0.19
N ARG A 584 -27.66 15.62 -1.03
CA ARG A 584 -28.75 14.65 -1.14
C ARG A 584 -28.98 13.91 0.18
N GLU A 585 -27.92 13.62 0.94
CA GLU A 585 -28.00 13.10 2.32
C GLU A 585 -28.77 14.05 3.25
N ARG A 586 -28.58 15.38 3.13
CA ARG A 586 -29.37 16.37 3.88
C ARG A 586 -30.84 16.34 3.49
N ASP A 587 -31.12 16.36 2.19
CA ASP A 587 -32.47 16.52 1.66
C ASP A 587 -33.35 15.34 2.12
N LEU A 588 -32.83 14.11 2.00
CA LEU A 588 -33.46 12.89 2.52
C LEU A 588 -33.73 12.93 4.03
N TRP A 589 -32.81 13.46 4.83
CA TRP A 589 -33.03 13.63 6.27
C TRP A 589 -34.01 14.76 6.65
N GLY A 590 -34.40 15.60 5.69
CA GLY A 590 -35.51 16.56 5.82
C GLY A 590 -36.84 16.02 5.30
N GLU A 591 -36.81 15.11 4.33
CA GLU A 591 -37.98 14.41 3.76
C GLU A 591 -38.49 13.27 4.68
N GLN A 592 -37.64 12.68 5.52
CA GLN A 592 -37.92 11.45 6.26
C GLN A 592 -38.30 11.65 7.74
N GLU A 593 -39.49 11.18 8.11
CA GLU A 593 -39.90 11.05 9.52
C GLU A 593 -39.33 9.77 10.18
N TRP A 594 -39.14 9.81 11.50
CA TRP A 594 -38.69 8.66 12.28
C TRP A 594 -39.87 7.83 12.81
N ASN A 595 -40.15 6.75 12.10
CA ASN A 595 -41.24 5.81 12.38
C ASN A 595 -40.74 4.35 12.25
N LEU A 596 -41.59 3.37 12.55
CA LEU A 596 -41.20 1.96 12.52
C LEU A 596 -40.88 1.48 11.09
N GLU A 597 -41.65 1.95 10.10
CA GLU A 597 -41.46 1.64 8.69
C GLU A 597 -40.04 2.01 8.22
N PHE A 598 -39.60 3.25 8.49
CA PHE A 598 -38.24 3.68 8.19
C PHE A 598 -37.16 2.89 8.95
N LEU A 599 -37.43 2.47 10.19
CA LEU A 599 -36.49 1.66 10.99
C LEU A 599 -36.26 0.27 10.37
N ILE A 600 -37.31 -0.38 9.84
CA ILE A 600 -37.22 -1.74 9.29
C ILE A 600 -37.05 -1.80 7.76
N ASP A 601 -37.21 -0.69 7.02
CA ASP A 601 -37.05 -0.67 5.56
C ASP A 601 -35.70 -1.26 5.10
N GLY A 602 -35.75 -2.05 4.03
CA GLY A 602 -34.64 -2.86 3.53
C GLY A 602 -34.23 -4.07 4.39
N THR A 603 -34.68 -4.17 5.65
CA THR A 603 -34.21 -5.22 6.60
C THR A 603 -35.25 -6.31 6.87
N ASP A 604 -36.55 -5.98 6.91
CA ASP A 604 -37.62 -6.96 7.13
C ASP A 604 -38.85 -6.72 6.23
N PRO A 605 -38.87 -7.32 5.03
CA PRO A 605 -40.04 -7.28 4.15
C PRO A 605 -41.27 -8.00 4.70
N HIS A 606 -41.15 -8.93 5.65
CA HIS A 606 -42.31 -9.59 6.23
C HIS A 606 -43.05 -8.63 7.17
N SER A 607 -42.31 -8.03 8.10
CA SER A 607 -42.87 -7.09 9.08
C SER A 607 -43.43 -5.81 8.44
N LEU A 608 -42.84 -5.32 7.33
CA LEU A 608 -43.43 -4.23 6.52
C LEU A 608 -44.84 -4.59 6.01
N ASN A 609 -45.03 -5.80 5.46
CA ASN A 609 -46.35 -6.24 5.01
C ASN A 609 -47.34 -6.37 6.17
N GLN A 610 -46.91 -6.89 7.33
CA GLN A 610 -47.75 -6.98 8.53
C GLN A 610 -48.11 -5.59 9.10
N LEU A 611 -47.22 -4.60 8.96
CA LEU A 611 -47.47 -3.20 9.34
C LEU A 611 -48.56 -2.57 8.45
N VAL A 612 -48.52 -2.83 7.13
CA VAL A 612 -49.54 -2.39 6.15
C VAL A 612 -50.89 -3.07 6.38
N GLU A 613 -50.91 -4.32 6.86
CA GLU A 613 -52.13 -4.99 7.35
C GLU A 613 -52.70 -4.37 8.65
N GLY A 614 -52.06 -3.35 9.21
CA GLY A 614 -52.53 -2.62 10.39
C GLY A 614 -52.31 -3.34 11.72
N LYS A 615 -51.39 -4.31 11.76
CA LYS A 615 -51.01 -5.04 12.99
C LYS A 615 -50.06 -4.21 13.85
N TYR A 616 -50.04 -4.51 15.15
CA TYR A 616 -48.96 -4.08 16.01
C TYR A 616 -47.75 -4.96 15.74
N ILE A 617 -46.57 -4.36 15.61
CA ILE A 617 -45.32 -5.06 15.37
C ILE A 617 -44.41 -4.80 16.58
N CYS A 618 -43.95 -5.86 17.25
CA CYS A 618 -42.97 -5.77 18.33
C CYS A 618 -41.61 -6.34 17.89
N LEU A 619 -40.67 -5.44 17.60
CA LEU A 619 -39.26 -5.80 17.47
C LEU A 619 -38.68 -6.08 18.86
N TYR A 620 -37.90 -7.14 19.01
CA TYR A 620 -37.25 -7.45 20.28
C TYR A 620 -35.94 -8.21 20.10
N GLY A 621 -35.13 -8.23 21.16
CA GLY A 621 -33.82 -8.84 21.13
C GLY A 621 -33.24 -9.11 22.52
N GLY A 622 -32.26 -10.00 22.59
CA GLY A 622 -31.66 -10.47 23.85
C GLY A 622 -30.85 -11.74 23.65
N GLU A 623 -30.12 -12.15 24.69
CA GLU A 623 -29.32 -13.39 24.72
C GLU A 623 -29.86 -14.46 25.69
N ASP A 624 -30.80 -14.10 26.56
CA ASP A 624 -31.40 -15.03 27.52
C ASP A 624 -32.68 -15.68 26.95
N MET A 625 -32.61 -16.98 26.66
CA MET A 625 -33.76 -17.77 26.19
C MET A 625 -34.90 -17.88 27.21
N GLN A 626 -34.62 -17.78 28.51
CA GLN A 626 -35.66 -17.81 29.54
C GLN A 626 -36.39 -16.46 29.61
N TRP A 627 -35.66 -15.34 29.48
CA TRP A 627 -36.29 -14.03 29.27
C TRP A 627 -37.10 -14.00 27.96
N ILE A 628 -36.56 -14.48 26.82
CA ILE A 628 -37.26 -14.52 25.53
C ILE A 628 -38.58 -15.31 25.59
N ARG A 629 -38.58 -16.50 26.21
CA ARG A 629 -39.80 -17.31 26.40
C ARG A 629 -40.82 -16.62 27.30
N ASN A 630 -40.37 -15.96 28.37
CA ASN A 630 -41.25 -15.21 29.27
C ASN A 630 -41.86 -13.98 28.57
N PHE A 631 -41.03 -13.17 27.92
CA PHE A 631 -41.42 -11.96 27.21
C PHE A 631 -42.43 -12.23 26.09
N THR A 632 -42.19 -13.25 25.25
CA THR A 632 -43.14 -13.65 24.20
C THR A 632 -44.44 -14.24 24.74
N SER A 633 -44.40 -14.94 25.89
CA SER A 633 -45.60 -15.42 26.59
C SER A 633 -46.44 -14.27 27.17
N LEU A 634 -45.80 -13.32 27.87
CA LEU A 634 -46.43 -12.12 28.41
C LEU A 634 -47.10 -11.30 27.30
N TRP A 635 -46.38 -11.06 26.20
CA TRP A 635 -46.93 -10.35 25.04
C TRP A 635 -48.16 -11.03 24.43
N ARG A 636 -48.17 -12.36 24.32
CA ARG A 636 -49.35 -13.12 23.85
C ARG A 636 -50.54 -12.98 24.81
N SER A 637 -50.29 -12.96 26.11
CA SER A 637 -51.33 -12.73 27.13
C SER A 637 -51.92 -11.32 27.02
N VAL A 638 -51.06 -10.30 26.94
CA VAL A 638 -51.46 -8.89 26.77
C VAL A 638 -52.19 -8.67 25.45
N ALA A 639 -51.69 -9.23 24.34
CA ALA A 639 -52.32 -9.09 23.03
C ALA A 639 -53.74 -9.67 23.00
N LYS A 640 -53.92 -10.84 23.64
CA LYS A 640 -55.24 -11.48 23.80
C LYS A 640 -56.18 -10.69 24.73
N ALA A 641 -55.66 -10.12 25.82
CA ALA A 641 -56.45 -9.32 26.77
C ALA A 641 -56.91 -7.98 26.16
N ALA A 642 -56.00 -7.27 25.49
CA ALA A 642 -56.29 -6.02 24.80
C ALA A 642 -57.00 -6.18 23.45
N ASN A 643 -57.24 -7.43 23.01
CA ASN A 643 -57.82 -7.78 21.71
C ASN A 643 -57.10 -7.12 20.51
N ILE A 644 -55.76 -7.13 20.53
CA ILE A 644 -54.90 -6.58 19.47
C ILE A 644 -54.27 -7.70 18.64
N GLN A 645 -54.12 -7.46 17.33
CA GLN A 645 -53.30 -8.31 16.47
C GLN A 645 -51.84 -7.89 16.59
N LEU A 646 -51.00 -8.78 17.12
CA LEU A 646 -49.59 -8.53 17.39
C LEU A 646 -48.72 -9.53 16.62
N GLU A 647 -47.78 -9.02 15.82
CA GLU A 647 -46.64 -9.80 15.32
C GLU A 647 -45.41 -9.51 16.18
N MET A 648 -44.56 -10.51 16.41
CA MET A 648 -43.35 -10.39 17.22
C MET A 648 -42.13 -10.78 16.39
N VAL A 649 -41.07 -10.00 16.45
CA VAL A 649 -39.94 -10.08 15.52
C VAL A 649 -38.63 -10.09 16.30
N TYR A 650 -37.93 -11.22 16.30
CA TYR A 650 -36.59 -11.31 16.85
C TYR A 650 -35.55 -10.74 15.88
N VAL A 651 -35.06 -9.55 16.20
CA VAL A 651 -34.00 -8.81 15.48
C VAL A 651 -32.64 -8.91 16.18
N GLY A 652 -32.52 -9.80 17.16
CA GLY A 652 -31.25 -10.13 17.81
C GLY A 652 -30.61 -8.98 18.59
N LYS A 653 -29.28 -8.96 18.58
CA LYS A 653 -28.46 -8.05 19.38
C LYS A 653 -27.18 -7.74 18.63
N ARG A 654 -26.73 -6.47 18.72
CA ARG A 654 -25.57 -5.94 18.00
C ARG A 654 -24.29 -6.73 18.25
N ASN A 655 -23.90 -6.91 19.51
CA ASN A 655 -22.69 -7.64 19.93
C ASN A 655 -23.06 -8.80 20.88
N PRO A 656 -23.46 -9.98 20.36
CA PRO A 656 -23.87 -11.11 21.20
C PRO A 656 -22.66 -11.90 21.73
N LYS A 657 -22.55 -12.04 23.05
CA LYS A 657 -21.43 -12.71 23.73
C LYS A 657 -21.43 -14.23 23.57
N LYS A 658 -22.59 -14.86 23.34
CA LYS A 658 -22.74 -16.33 23.14
C LYS A 658 -23.11 -16.72 21.70
N GLY A 659 -23.17 -15.77 20.78
CA GLY A 659 -23.77 -15.95 19.46
C GLY A 659 -25.30 -16.08 19.52
N ILE A 660 -25.95 -15.91 18.37
CA ILE A 660 -27.42 -15.81 18.24
C ILE A 660 -28.05 -16.96 17.43
N GLN A 661 -27.27 -17.77 16.71
CA GLN A 661 -27.84 -18.89 15.94
C GLN A 661 -28.60 -19.92 16.79
N PRO A 662 -28.15 -20.34 18.00
CA PRO A 662 -28.92 -21.25 18.84
C PRO A 662 -30.27 -20.65 19.26
N ILE A 663 -30.29 -19.35 19.53
CA ILE A 663 -31.50 -18.60 19.91
C ILE A 663 -32.51 -18.58 18.76
N ILE A 664 -32.05 -18.25 17.55
CA ILE A 664 -32.88 -18.25 16.33
C ILE A 664 -33.46 -19.64 16.07
N ASN A 665 -32.66 -20.70 16.23
CA ASN A 665 -33.14 -22.08 16.07
C ASN A 665 -34.26 -22.39 17.08
N THR A 666 -34.03 -22.17 18.38
CA THR A 666 -35.04 -22.48 19.40
C THR A 666 -36.29 -21.60 19.30
N ILE A 667 -36.19 -20.34 18.86
CA ILE A 667 -37.36 -19.50 18.56
C ILE A 667 -38.22 -20.10 17.45
N ARG A 668 -37.59 -20.65 16.39
CA ARG A 668 -38.28 -21.31 15.27
C ARG A 668 -38.86 -22.68 15.68
N GLU A 669 -38.15 -23.44 16.51
CA GLU A 669 -38.59 -24.75 17.04
C GLU A 669 -39.80 -24.60 17.99
N ASP A 670 -39.69 -23.73 18.99
CA ASP A 670 -40.76 -23.42 19.96
C ASP A 670 -41.89 -22.56 19.35
N ASN A 671 -41.73 -22.09 18.10
CA ASN A 671 -42.64 -21.17 17.41
C ASN A 671 -42.98 -19.93 18.26
N LEU A 672 -41.98 -19.21 18.77
CA LEU A 672 -42.19 -18.06 19.68
C LEU A 672 -42.56 -16.76 18.94
N SER A 673 -42.01 -16.56 17.74
CA SER A 673 -42.04 -15.28 17.01
C SER A 673 -41.50 -15.44 15.58
N HIS A 674 -41.67 -14.42 14.74
CA HIS A 674 -40.86 -14.26 13.54
C HIS A 674 -39.38 -14.01 13.91
N THR A 675 -38.48 -14.37 13.00
CA THR A 675 -37.04 -14.11 13.11
C THR A 675 -36.53 -13.59 11.78
N LEU A 676 -35.61 -12.63 11.78
CA LEU A 676 -34.88 -12.29 10.56
C LEU A 676 -34.22 -13.54 9.93
N PRO A 677 -34.02 -13.58 8.60
CA PRO A 677 -33.70 -14.84 7.89
C PRO A 677 -32.42 -15.51 8.37
N ASP A 678 -31.38 -14.72 8.63
CA ASP A 678 -30.01 -15.15 8.90
C ASP A 678 -29.22 -14.12 9.75
N LEU A 679 -27.94 -14.43 9.99
CA LEU A 679 -27.04 -13.62 10.82
C LEU A 679 -26.57 -12.31 10.16
N PHE A 680 -26.49 -12.27 8.82
CA PHE A 680 -26.07 -11.08 8.09
C PHE A 680 -27.20 -10.05 8.01
N GLN A 681 -28.47 -10.48 7.94
CA GLN A 681 -29.62 -9.57 8.06
C GLN A 681 -29.72 -8.95 9.46
N ILE A 682 -29.44 -9.71 10.52
CA ILE A 682 -29.34 -9.16 11.89
C ILE A 682 -28.18 -8.17 11.99
N TRP A 683 -27.00 -8.51 11.45
CA TRP A 683 -25.87 -7.57 11.37
C TRP A 683 -26.22 -6.30 10.58
N PHE A 684 -26.96 -6.42 9.48
CA PHE A 684 -27.35 -5.30 8.63
C PHE A 684 -28.33 -4.36 9.34
N PHE A 685 -29.34 -4.88 10.05
CA PHE A 685 -30.24 -4.08 10.88
C PHE A 685 -29.46 -3.18 11.87
N TRP A 686 -28.51 -3.74 12.61
CA TRP A 686 -27.69 -2.97 13.54
C TRP A 686 -26.70 -2.02 12.83
N THR A 687 -26.09 -2.45 11.73
CA THR A 687 -25.15 -1.63 10.92
C THR A 687 -25.85 -0.46 10.22
N ARG A 688 -27.13 -0.62 9.86
CA ARG A 688 -27.98 0.45 9.34
C ARG A 688 -28.30 1.50 10.41
N ILE A 689 -28.57 1.09 11.65
CA ILE A 689 -28.76 2.01 12.79
C ILE A 689 -27.44 2.73 13.14
N GLU A 690 -26.28 2.04 13.10
CA GLU A 690 -24.97 2.69 13.21
C GLU A 690 -24.74 3.73 12.11
N SER A 691 -25.13 3.40 10.88
CA SER A 691 -25.04 4.30 9.72
C SER A 691 -25.91 5.54 9.88
N MET A 692 -27.15 5.38 10.37
CA MET A 692 -28.04 6.49 10.69
C MET A 692 -27.40 7.44 11.71
N TRP A 693 -26.74 6.89 12.75
CA TRP A 693 -26.02 7.67 13.75
C TRP A 693 -24.83 8.43 13.14
N GLU A 694 -23.95 7.76 12.39
CA GLU A 694 -22.80 8.41 11.74
C GLU A 694 -23.24 9.52 10.78
N SER A 695 -24.31 9.29 10.01
CA SER A 695 -24.89 10.23 9.05
C SER A 695 -25.45 11.48 9.75
N LYS A 696 -26.38 11.33 10.71
CA LYS A 696 -26.91 12.45 11.51
C LYS A 696 -25.81 13.21 12.26
N GLN A 697 -24.87 12.49 12.88
CA GLN A 697 -23.81 13.10 13.67
C GLN A 697 -22.82 13.91 12.82
N ARG A 698 -22.53 13.47 11.58
CA ARG A 698 -21.75 14.21 10.57
C ARG A 698 -22.48 15.49 10.16
N MET A 699 -23.78 15.38 9.85
CA MET A 699 -24.60 16.52 9.45
C MET A 699 -24.69 17.62 10.51
N LEU A 700 -25.02 17.27 11.76
CA LEU A 700 -25.19 18.27 12.83
C LEU A 700 -23.89 19.04 13.10
N LYS A 701 -22.73 18.37 13.04
CA LYS A 701 -21.42 19.04 13.13
C LYS A 701 -21.19 20.05 12.00
N ALA A 702 -21.60 19.74 10.77
CA ALA A 702 -21.39 20.61 9.61
C ALA A 702 -22.23 21.91 9.66
N HIS A 703 -23.35 21.92 10.38
CA HIS A 703 -24.24 23.09 10.49
C HIS A 703 -24.05 23.88 11.81
N GLY A 704 -23.24 23.36 12.75
CA GLY A 704 -22.97 24.01 14.05
C GLY A 704 -24.17 24.06 15.01
N THR A 705 -25.27 23.40 14.66
CA THR A 705 -26.56 23.51 15.34
C THR A 705 -26.52 22.85 16.72
N LYS A 706 -26.93 23.58 17.77
CA LYS A 706 -27.10 23.06 19.14
C LYS A 706 -28.52 22.57 19.44
N GLU A 707 -29.40 22.53 18.44
CA GLU A 707 -30.78 22.08 18.61
C GLU A 707 -30.85 20.56 18.81
N LYS A 708 -31.89 20.15 19.54
CA LYS A 708 -32.06 18.75 19.96
C LYS A 708 -32.76 17.94 18.88
N ASP A 709 -31.99 17.46 17.91
CA ASP A 709 -32.46 16.47 16.91
C ASP A 709 -33.08 15.26 17.65
N LEU A 710 -34.40 15.07 17.48
CA LEU A 710 -35.15 14.00 18.12
C LEU A 710 -34.83 12.64 17.50
N VAL A 711 -34.60 12.60 16.19
CA VAL A 711 -34.26 11.38 15.45
C VAL A 711 -32.92 10.82 15.94
N LEU A 712 -31.93 11.69 16.18
CA LEU A 712 -30.65 11.29 16.78
C LEU A 712 -30.82 10.67 18.18
N GLN A 713 -31.73 11.21 19.01
CA GLN A 713 -31.99 10.65 20.35
C GLN A 713 -32.58 9.25 20.27
N GLU A 714 -33.49 9.02 19.34
CA GLU A 714 -34.08 7.70 19.12
C GLU A 714 -33.06 6.69 18.58
N ILE A 715 -32.22 7.09 17.62
CA ILE A 715 -31.10 6.28 17.11
C ILE A 715 -30.14 5.91 18.26
N VAL A 716 -29.76 6.87 19.11
CA VAL A 716 -28.89 6.62 20.28
C VAL A 716 -29.55 5.66 21.28
N ALA A 717 -30.87 5.75 21.48
CA ALA A 717 -31.60 4.82 22.33
C ALA A 717 -31.59 3.39 21.76
N MET A 718 -31.80 3.23 20.46
CA MET A 718 -31.69 1.93 19.78
C MET A 718 -30.29 1.33 19.92
N LEU A 719 -29.23 2.12 19.70
CA LEU A 719 -27.84 1.70 19.92
C LEU A 719 -27.56 1.31 21.39
N GLY A 720 -28.27 1.91 22.35
CA GLY A 720 -28.26 1.52 23.76
C GLY A 720 -28.89 0.15 24.03
N PHE A 721 -29.98 -0.19 23.35
CA PHE A 721 -30.61 -1.50 23.47
C PHE A 721 -29.77 -2.64 22.86
N GLY A 722 -28.94 -2.34 21.85
CA GLY A 722 -27.94 -3.27 21.33
C GLY A 722 -26.74 -3.53 22.26
N GLY A 723 -26.64 -2.81 23.40
CA GLY A 723 -25.52 -2.82 24.34
C GLY A 723 -25.53 -3.96 25.37
N GLU A 724 -25.08 -3.67 26.59
CA GLU A 724 -25.12 -4.62 27.70
C GLU A 724 -26.48 -4.62 28.41
N GLY A 725 -27.12 -5.78 28.48
CA GLY A 725 -28.43 -5.98 29.12
C GLY A 725 -29.05 -7.33 28.75
N ASP A 726 -30.09 -7.70 29.50
CA ASP A 726 -30.74 -9.02 29.45
C ASP A 726 -31.66 -9.17 28.22
N GLY A 727 -32.22 -8.06 27.74
CA GLY A 727 -33.04 -7.97 26.54
C GLY A 727 -33.54 -6.55 26.28
N TRP A 728 -34.34 -6.37 25.23
CA TRP A 728 -35.01 -5.12 24.86
C TRP A 728 -36.24 -5.38 23.97
N GLY A 729 -37.14 -4.40 23.89
CA GLY A 729 -38.25 -4.40 22.95
C GLY A 729 -38.64 -3.00 22.47
N LEU A 730 -39.22 -2.93 21.27
CA LEU A 730 -39.88 -1.77 20.68
C LEU A 730 -41.18 -2.24 20.02
N VAL A 731 -42.30 -1.58 20.29
CA VAL A 731 -43.61 -1.88 19.69
C VAL A 731 -44.21 -0.62 19.08
N SER A 732 -44.86 -0.76 17.93
CA SER A 732 -45.59 0.30 17.23
C SER A 732 -46.64 -0.30 16.30
N LYS A 733 -47.37 0.55 15.58
CA LYS A 733 -48.40 0.22 14.59
C LYS A 733 -48.43 1.35 13.55
N THR A 734 -48.35 1.01 12.26
CA THR A 734 -48.26 1.97 11.15
C THR A 734 -47.31 3.15 11.46
N SER A 735 -47.82 4.38 11.55
CA SER A 735 -47.08 5.61 11.84
C SER A 735 -47.34 6.14 13.26
N ASP A 736 -47.88 5.30 14.15
CA ASP A 736 -48.19 5.62 15.56
C ASP A 736 -46.93 5.57 16.45
N LEU A 737 -47.06 6.01 17.70
CA LEU A 737 -46.00 6.09 18.71
C LEU A 737 -45.14 4.81 18.77
N MET A 738 -43.82 4.96 18.66
CA MET A 738 -42.87 3.88 18.94
C MET A 738 -42.56 3.79 20.43
N VAL A 739 -43.04 2.72 21.07
CA VAL A 739 -42.92 2.49 22.51
C VAL A 739 -41.81 1.49 22.77
N ARG A 740 -40.77 1.89 23.50
CA ARG A 740 -39.49 1.15 23.55
C ARG A 740 -38.88 1.11 24.96
N ALA A 741 -38.39 -0.05 25.38
CA ALA A 741 -37.79 -0.23 26.71
C ALA A 741 -36.79 -1.39 26.81
N LYS A 742 -35.95 -1.34 27.85
CA LYS A 742 -35.06 -2.44 28.27
C LYS A 742 -35.88 -3.62 28.80
N GLY A 743 -35.38 -4.84 28.58
CA GLY A 743 -36.15 -6.07 28.69
C GLY A 743 -36.85 -6.30 30.03
N ASN A 744 -36.20 -6.00 31.16
CA ASN A 744 -36.83 -6.17 32.48
C ASN A 744 -37.93 -5.12 32.75
N LEU A 745 -37.73 -3.88 32.32
CA LEU A 745 -38.74 -2.82 32.43
C LEU A 745 -39.95 -3.14 31.54
N PHE A 746 -39.70 -3.64 30.33
CA PHE A 746 -40.76 -4.06 29.40
C PHE A 746 -41.54 -5.26 29.91
N SER A 747 -40.86 -6.35 30.34
CA SER A 747 -41.53 -7.54 30.90
C SER A 747 -42.37 -7.19 32.13
N ASN A 748 -41.90 -6.30 33.01
CA ASN A 748 -42.67 -5.86 34.17
C ASN A 748 -43.95 -5.12 33.75
N ALA A 749 -43.86 -4.15 32.83
CA ALA A 749 -45.02 -3.42 32.34
C ALA A 749 -46.07 -4.33 31.66
N LEU A 750 -45.64 -5.43 31.01
CA LEU A 750 -46.55 -6.43 30.43
C LEU A 750 -47.19 -7.33 31.49
N ALA A 751 -46.47 -7.68 32.57
CA ALA A 751 -47.03 -8.41 33.71
C ALA A 751 -48.00 -7.54 34.53
N GLU A 752 -47.77 -6.23 34.56
CA GLU A 752 -48.57 -5.21 35.24
C GLU A 752 -49.74 -4.68 34.38
N TYR A 753 -50.11 -5.36 33.29
CA TYR A 753 -51.17 -4.94 32.35
C TYR A 753 -52.47 -4.46 33.03
N ASN A 754 -52.93 -5.20 34.04
CA ASN A 754 -54.16 -4.90 34.80
C ASN A 754 -54.08 -3.56 35.57
N GLU A 755 -52.89 -3.00 35.81
CA GLU A 755 -52.74 -1.69 36.46
C GLU A 755 -53.03 -0.53 35.49
N TRP A 756 -52.74 -0.69 34.19
CA TRP A 756 -52.81 0.38 33.19
C TRP A 756 -53.84 0.14 32.07
N GLU A 757 -54.46 -1.04 31.98
CA GLU A 757 -55.48 -1.32 30.96
C GLU A 757 -56.67 -0.34 31.01
N VAL A 758 -57.00 0.15 32.20
CA VAL A 758 -58.01 1.19 32.46
C VAL A 758 -57.75 2.50 31.70
N ASN A 759 -56.50 2.77 31.31
CA ASN A 759 -56.10 3.97 30.57
C ASN A 759 -56.23 3.79 29.04
N ILE A 760 -56.34 2.56 28.53
CA ILE A 760 -56.39 2.25 27.09
C ILE A 760 -57.59 2.92 26.39
N PRO A 761 -58.83 2.93 26.94
CA PRO A 761 -59.97 3.58 26.28
C PRO A 761 -59.84 5.10 26.14
N ALA A 762 -59.01 5.74 26.97
CA ALA A 762 -58.81 7.19 26.97
C ALA A 762 -57.59 7.64 26.15
N HIS A 763 -56.53 6.83 26.09
CA HIS A 763 -55.25 7.20 25.49
C HIS A 763 -54.85 6.35 24.27
N GLY A 764 -55.45 5.19 24.08
CA GLY A 764 -54.98 4.17 23.14
C GLY A 764 -53.88 3.28 23.73
N PHE A 765 -53.71 2.08 23.17
CA PHE A 765 -52.86 1.01 23.71
C PHE A 765 -51.39 1.44 23.87
N LEU A 766 -50.79 1.98 22.81
CA LEU A 766 -49.37 2.37 22.79
C LEU A 766 -49.08 3.50 23.78
N LYS A 767 -49.94 4.52 23.84
CA LYS A 767 -49.79 5.65 24.77
C LYS A 767 -49.94 5.23 26.23
N ALA A 768 -50.92 4.38 26.55
CA ALA A 768 -51.11 3.85 27.90
C ALA A 768 -49.90 3.01 28.38
N LEU A 769 -49.40 2.10 27.52
CA LEU A 769 -48.19 1.32 27.78
C LEU A 769 -46.95 2.22 27.97
N ASN A 770 -46.77 3.21 27.10
CA ASN A 770 -45.66 4.16 27.17
C ASN A 770 -45.67 4.95 28.48
N ASP A 771 -46.82 5.43 28.90
CA ASP A 771 -46.92 6.28 30.09
C ASP A 771 -46.72 5.48 31.38
N HIS A 772 -47.17 4.21 31.42
CA HIS A 772 -46.81 3.26 32.48
C HIS A 772 -45.30 2.99 32.53
N LEU A 773 -44.67 2.74 31.37
CA LEU A 773 -43.22 2.56 31.26
C LEU A 773 -42.45 3.79 31.77
N LEU A 774 -42.89 5.01 31.41
CA LEU A 774 -42.28 6.26 31.88
C LEU A 774 -42.38 6.45 33.40
N MET A 775 -43.52 6.10 34.02
CA MET A 775 -43.67 6.14 35.49
C MET A 775 -42.73 5.17 36.22
N ARG A 776 -42.36 4.05 35.56
CA ARG A 776 -41.51 3.00 36.11
C ARG A 776 -40.00 3.23 35.86
N ILE A 777 -39.58 4.30 35.18
CA ILE A 777 -38.15 4.63 35.00
C ILE A 777 -37.55 5.11 36.34
N PRO A 778 -36.53 4.43 36.89
CA PRO A 778 -35.92 4.84 38.15
C PRO A 778 -35.10 6.15 37.97
N PRO A 779 -35.07 7.04 38.98
CA PRO A 779 -34.36 8.34 38.92
C PRO A 779 -32.83 8.21 38.86
N HIS A 780 -32.32 6.98 39.02
CA HIS A 780 -30.95 6.59 38.76
C HIS A 780 -30.96 5.32 37.91
N HIS A 781 -30.45 5.42 36.69
CA HIS A 781 -30.19 4.30 35.79
C HIS A 781 -28.88 4.55 35.04
N CYS A 782 -28.17 3.48 34.68
CA CYS A 782 -26.97 3.55 33.86
C CYS A 782 -27.32 3.03 32.45
N THR A 783 -27.35 3.91 31.46
CA THR A 783 -27.39 3.51 30.05
C THR A 783 -25.96 3.50 29.54
N ARG A 784 -25.53 2.36 28.97
CA ARG A 784 -24.22 2.20 28.34
C ARG A 784 -24.44 1.81 26.88
N PHE A 785 -23.88 2.58 25.96
CA PHE A 785 -23.75 2.20 24.57
C PHE A 785 -22.30 2.38 24.14
N MET A 786 -21.81 1.47 23.30
CA MET A 786 -20.44 1.49 22.80
C MET A 786 -20.43 2.08 21.40
N LEU A 787 -19.68 3.17 21.21
CA LEU A 787 -19.41 3.73 19.88
C LEU A 787 -18.12 3.12 19.34
N PRO A 788 -18.10 2.62 18.09
CA PRO A 788 -16.88 2.14 17.48
C PRO A 788 -15.99 3.35 17.11
N GLU A 789 -14.70 3.24 17.40
CA GLU A 789 -13.73 4.32 17.17
C GLU A 789 -13.58 4.72 15.68
N THR A 790 -13.99 3.82 14.77
CA THR A 790 -13.93 4.00 13.31
C THR A 790 -14.73 5.19 12.78
N ALA A 791 -15.72 5.70 13.51
CA ALA A 791 -16.49 6.87 13.09
C ALA A 791 -15.65 8.16 13.02
N GLY A 792 -14.46 8.20 13.63
CA GLY A 792 -13.58 9.38 13.72
C GLY A 792 -14.15 10.57 14.50
N ILE A 793 -15.41 10.46 14.93
CA ILE A 793 -16.28 11.50 15.45
C ILE A 793 -16.97 10.92 16.71
N ILE A 794 -16.18 10.62 17.74
CA ILE A 794 -16.76 10.37 19.08
C ILE A 794 -17.15 11.73 19.68
N PRO A 795 -18.41 11.97 20.08
CA PRO A 795 -18.79 13.20 20.78
C PRO A 795 -18.01 13.36 22.09
N ASN A 796 -17.78 14.61 22.51
CA ASN A 796 -17.20 14.88 23.84
C ASN A 796 -18.25 14.77 24.95
N GLU A 797 -19.51 15.04 24.61
CA GLU A 797 -20.67 15.01 25.50
C GLU A 797 -21.84 14.35 24.74
N VAL A 798 -22.67 13.57 25.46
CA VAL A 798 -23.95 13.04 24.97
C VAL A 798 -24.96 13.10 26.10
N GLU A 799 -26.21 13.50 25.84
CA GLU A 799 -27.29 13.37 26.83
C GLU A 799 -27.85 11.95 26.87
N CYS A 800 -28.08 11.41 28.07
CA CYS A 800 -28.78 10.16 28.25
C CYS A 800 -30.24 10.29 27.79
N THR A 801 -30.66 9.39 26.90
CA THR A 801 -32.01 9.39 26.31
C THR A 801 -33.13 9.11 27.31
N GLU A 802 -32.79 8.53 28.47
CA GLU A 802 -33.73 8.18 29.55
C GLU A 802 -33.80 9.26 30.67
N CYS A 803 -32.67 9.75 31.22
CA CYS A 803 -32.68 10.78 32.30
C CYS A 803 -32.23 12.19 31.90
N ARG A 804 -31.85 12.43 30.64
CA ARG A 804 -31.38 13.73 30.11
C ARG A 804 -30.11 14.30 30.74
N ARG A 805 -29.42 13.55 31.61
CA ARG A 805 -28.11 13.92 32.17
C ARG A 805 -26.99 13.67 31.15
N THR A 806 -25.95 14.49 31.17
CA THR A 806 -24.74 14.25 30.37
C THR A 806 -24.09 12.92 30.77
N MET A 807 -23.67 12.14 29.78
CA MET A 807 -23.04 10.84 29.95
C MET A 807 -21.51 10.96 29.97
N GLU A 808 -20.88 10.20 30.86
CA GLU A 808 -19.43 10.11 30.97
C GLU A 808 -18.83 9.29 29.81
N LYS A 809 -17.72 9.77 29.26
CA LYS A 809 -16.99 9.11 28.17
C LYS A 809 -15.94 8.13 28.71
N TYR A 810 -16.16 6.84 28.48
CA TYR A 810 -15.21 5.77 28.80
C TYR A 810 -14.55 5.21 27.53
N TYR A 811 -13.27 4.84 27.63
CA TYR A 811 -12.54 4.10 26.60
C TYR A 811 -12.53 2.62 26.97
N LEU A 812 -12.96 1.75 26.05
CA LEU A 812 -12.91 0.30 26.22
C LEU A 812 -11.84 -0.31 25.30
N TYR A 813 -10.81 -0.90 25.89
CA TYR A 813 -9.85 -1.72 25.17
C TYR A 813 -10.33 -3.17 25.17
N GLN A 814 -10.74 -3.68 24.00
CA GLN A 814 -11.12 -5.07 23.82
C GLN A 814 -10.04 -5.80 23.03
N CYS A 815 -9.48 -6.87 23.60
CA CYS A 815 -8.58 -7.77 22.89
C CYS A 815 -9.43 -8.81 22.14
N CYS A 816 -9.48 -8.70 20.82
CA CYS A 816 -10.14 -9.69 19.97
C CYS A 816 -9.14 -10.76 19.53
N LEU A 817 -9.46 -12.01 19.85
CA LEU A 817 -9.09 -13.16 19.02
C LEU A 817 -10.38 -13.53 18.27
N GLU A 818 -10.45 -13.15 17.00
CA GLU A 818 -11.41 -13.69 16.02
C GLU A 818 -10.65 -14.64 15.07
#